data_AF-A0A565CUR2-F1
#
_entry.id   AF-A0A565CUR2-F1
#
_cell.length_a   1.000
_cell.length_b   1.000
_cell.length_c   1.000
_cell.angle_alpha   90.00
_cell.angle_beta   90.00
_cell.angle_gamma   90.00
#
_symmetry.space_group_name_H-M   'P 1'
#
loop_
_entity.id
_entity.type
_entity.pdbx_description
1 polymer ?
#
loop_
_entity_poly.entity_id
_entity_poly.type
_entity_poly.pdbx_seq_one_letter_code
_entity_poly.pdbx_strand_id
1 'polypeptide(L)'
;MTNINFLKPVINFLFFISCFVIKPSDATRGIAIYWGQNGNEGNLSATCATGRYVYVNVAFLVKFGNGQTPELNLAGHCNPAANTCTRFGSQVKDCQSRGIKVMLSLGGGIGNYSIGSREDAKVVADYLWNNFLGGKSSSRPLGDAVLDGIDFNIELGSPQHWDDLASFLSKFSHRGRKVYLTGAPQCPFPDRLMGSALNTRLFDYVWVQFYNNPPCSYTSGNTQNLFDSWNKWTTSITAQKIFLGLPAAPEAAGSGYIPSDVLTSQIFPILKKSRKYGGVMLWSKFWDDKNGYSSSILASVSVQVGLAAEPHIGLGSKLIANELNRVWLSANGTFAIGFTRFKPPDRFLLSIWFAQLPGDPTIVWSPNRNSPVTKEAVLELDATGNLILSDQTTVVWTSNTSNHGVKSAVMSESGNFLLLGTEVTATPAIWQSFSQPSDTLLPNQPLTVSLELTSNRSPSRQGHYSLKMLQQHTSLSLGLTYNINLDPHANYSYWSGPEISNVTGDVTAIIDDTGSFKIVYGESSTGAVYVYKNPADENRNYNNSSNSRLTKKPVLRKLVLENNGNLRLYRWDNDMNGSSQWVPEWAAVSNPCDIAGICGNGVCNLDRTKKNAECLCLPGSVKLPDQENAKLCSDNSSLVEECETNTYRNGAFKISTVQETNYYFSERSIIANYSDNGNLKKCGEMCLADCKCVASVYGLDDEKPYCWILKSLNFGGFRDPGSTLFVKTRANESYSSNSNDGNNDSKSPTSHGLRQKVLVIPVVVGMLVLVALLGMLLYYNVDRKRTLKRAVKNSLILCDSPVSFTYRDLQNSTNNFSQLLGSGGFGTVYKGRVAGETLVAVKRLDRVLSHGEREFITEVNTIGSMHHMNLVRLCGYCSEDSHRLLVYEYMINGSLDKWIFSSDRTDMLLSWRTRFEIAVATAQGIAYFHEQCRNRIIHCDIKPENILLDENFCPKVSDFGLAKMMGREHSQVVTMIRGTRGYLAPEWVSNRPITVKADVYSYGMLLLEIVGGRRNLDMSFDAEDFFYPGWAYKELTNGTALKAVDRKLQGVAEEEEVVKALKVAFWCIQDEVSMRPSMGEVVKLLEGSSDEINLPPMPQTILELIEEGLEGVYRAMRREFNNQLSSFTVNTNTTSQSYHSSSRSHATCSYSSMSPR
;
A
#
# COMPACT_ATOMS: atom_id res chain seq x y z
N MET A 1 43.79 -3.59 -52.77
CA MET A 1 44.27 -4.98 -52.96
C MET A 1 43.81 -5.75 -51.73
N THR A 2 42.99 -6.79 -51.73
CA THR A 2 42.44 -7.67 -52.77
C THR A 2 41.11 -8.23 -52.27
N ASN A 3 40.18 -8.24 -53.22
CA ASN A 3 38.85 -8.81 -53.30
C ASN A 3 38.71 -10.28 -52.82
N ILE A 4 37.64 -10.63 -52.08
CA ILE A 4 36.52 -11.50 -52.53
C ILE A 4 35.75 -12.16 -51.36
N ASN A 5 34.45 -11.87 -51.38
CA ASN A 5 33.31 -12.64 -50.89
C ASN A 5 33.49 -14.16 -50.89
N PHE A 6 33.34 -14.84 -49.75
CA PHE A 6 32.68 -16.16 -49.66
C PHE A 6 32.48 -16.50 -48.17
N LEU A 7 31.27 -16.27 -47.63
CA LEU A 7 30.58 -17.06 -46.58
C LEU A 7 29.33 -16.37 -45.96
N LYS A 8 28.72 -15.38 -46.64
CA LYS A 8 27.45 -14.79 -46.19
C LYS A 8 26.16 -15.64 -46.35
N PRO A 9 26.13 -16.90 -46.87
CA PRO A 9 24.92 -17.72 -46.81
C PRO A 9 24.92 -18.84 -45.76
N VAL A 10 25.99 -19.04 -44.95
CA VAL A 10 26.03 -20.13 -43.95
C VAL A 10 25.54 -19.71 -42.57
N ILE A 11 25.60 -18.40 -42.24
CA ILE A 11 25.17 -17.87 -40.93
C ILE A 11 23.65 -17.68 -40.85
N ASN A 12 22.94 -17.57 -41.99
CA ASN A 12 21.46 -17.58 -42.02
C ASN A 12 20.86 -19.00 -42.07
N PHE A 13 21.66 -20.04 -42.27
CA PHE A 13 21.18 -21.44 -42.29
C PHE A 13 21.32 -22.11 -40.92
N LEU A 14 22.26 -21.68 -40.08
CA LEU A 14 22.40 -22.16 -38.69
C LEU A 14 21.50 -21.44 -37.68
N PHE A 15 20.90 -20.30 -38.06
CA PHE A 15 19.82 -19.66 -37.29
C PHE A 15 18.44 -20.30 -37.52
N PHE A 16 18.32 -21.25 -38.46
CA PHE A 16 17.06 -21.92 -38.81
C PHE A 16 16.90 -23.33 -38.24
N ILE A 17 17.88 -23.86 -37.48
CA ILE A 17 17.84 -25.24 -36.94
C ILE A 17 17.89 -25.32 -35.40
N SER A 18 17.85 -24.19 -34.67
CA SER A 18 17.70 -24.20 -33.19
C SER A 18 16.29 -23.84 -32.69
N CYS A 19 15.30 -23.76 -33.57
CA CYS A 19 13.88 -23.62 -33.21
C CYS A 19 13.11 -24.93 -33.38
N PHE A 20 13.58 -26.00 -32.73
CA PHE A 20 12.69 -27.07 -32.28
C PHE A 20 12.63 -27.04 -30.76
N VAL A 21 12.08 -25.94 -30.24
CA VAL A 21 11.40 -25.99 -28.95
C VAL A 21 10.28 -27.02 -29.12
N ILE A 22 10.34 -28.08 -28.33
CA ILE A 22 9.22 -28.99 -28.13
C ILE A 22 8.02 -28.12 -27.75
N LYS A 23 7.11 -27.90 -28.70
CA LYS A 23 5.82 -27.25 -28.43
C LYS A 23 5.13 -28.06 -27.32
N PRO A 24 4.63 -27.43 -26.25
CA PRO A 24 3.75 -28.13 -25.33
C PRO A 24 2.48 -28.49 -26.11
N SER A 25 2.29 -29.78 -26.37
CA SER A 25 1.07 -30.30 -26.99
C SER A 25 -0.09 -30.25 -25.98
N ASP A 26 -1.11 -29.47 -26.32
CA ASP A 26 -2.49 -29.44 -25.82
C ASP A 26 -2.77 -29.80 -24.34
N ALA A 27 -3.03 -28.75 -23.56
CA ALA A 27 -3.85 -28.84 -22.36
C ALA A 27 -4.97 -27.79 -22.42
N THR A 28 -6.01 -28.20 -23.13
CA THR A 28 -7.16 -27.41 -23.53
C THR A 28 -8.28 -27.49 -22.49
N ARG A 29 -8.07 -26.90 -21.30
CA ARG A 29 -9.12 -26.75 -20.28
C ARG A 29 -9.44 -25.27 -20.06
N GLY A 30 -10.71 -24.87 -20.24
CA GLY A 30 -11.12 -23.46 -20.09
C GLY A 30 -12.59 -23.20 -20.44
N ILE A 31 -13.00 -21.94 -20.56
CA ILE A 31 -14.38 -21.56 -20.87
C ILE A 31 -14.54 -21.29 -22.38
N ALA A 32 -15.55 -21.89 -22.99
CA ALA A 32 -16.06 -21.53 -24.31
C ALA A 32 -17.28 -20.61 -24.18
N ILE A 33 -17.44 -19.62 -25.05
CA ILE A 33 -18.56 -18.67 -25.00
C ILE A 33 -19.15 -18.44 -26.38
N TYR A 34 -20.47 -18.37 -26.47
CA TYR A 34 -21.16 -17.88 -27.66
C TYR A 34 -21.32 -16.36 -27.63
N TRP A 35 -20.89 -15.71 -28.71
CA TRP A 35 -20.93 -14.26 -28.92
C TRP A 35 -21.61 -13.95 -30.26
N GLY A 36 -22.46 -12.93 -30.30
CA GLY A 36 -23.28 -12.58 -31.47
C GLY A 36 -24.73 -13.08 -31.40
N GLN A 37 -25.25 -13.32 -30.19
CA GLN A 37 -26.64 -13.73 -29.93
C GLN A 37 -27.51 -12.58 -29.40
N ASN A 38 -26.91 -11.49 -28.93
CA ASN A 38 -27.64 -10.35 -28.39
C ASN A 38 -26.91 -9.03 -28.73
N GLY A 39 -27.63 -8.01 -29.20
CA GLY A 39 -27.05 -6.72 -29.55
C GLY A 39 -26.34 -5.98 -28.41
N ASN A 40 -26.64 -6.33 -27.14
CA ASN A 40 -26.13 -5.66 -25.94
C ASN A 40 -24.98 -6.42 -25.24
N GLU A 41 -24.17 -7.19 -25.97
CA GLU A 41 -23.06 -7.99 -25.41
C GLU A 41 -21.66 -7.44 -25.72
N GLY A 42 -21.58 -6.13 -26.01
CA GLY A 42 -20.35 -5.40 -26.29
C GLY A 42 -19.70 -5.80 -27.62
N ASN A 43 -18.44 -5.40 -27.81
CA ASN A 43 -17.65 -5.79 -28.99
C ASN A 43 -16.83 -7.06 -28.75
N LEU A 44 -16.43 -7.74 -29.82
CA LEU A 44 -15.74 -9.03 -29.77
C LEU A 44 -14.33 -8.90 -29.16
N SER A 45 -13.60 -7.83 -29.50
CA SER A 45 -12.28 -7.54 -28.90
C SER A 45 -12.34 -7.40 -27.38
N ALA A 46 -13.34 -6.67 -26.86
CA ALA A 46 -13.56 -6.51 -25.43
C ALA A 46 -13.92 -7.84 -24.76
N THR A 47 -14.74 -8.67 -25.42
CA THR A 47 -15.06 -10.03 -24.97
C THR A 47 -13.79 -10.88 -24.81
N CYS A 48 -12.92 -10.87 -25.82
CA CYS A 48 -11.64 -11.59 -25.81
C CYS A 48 -10.63 -10.99 -24.81
N ALA A 49 -10.67 -9.68 -24.59
CA ALA A 49 -9.80 -8.99 -23.64
C ALA A 49 -10.12 -9.29 -22.18
N THR A 50 -11.28 -9.90 -21.87
CA THR A 50 -11.63 -10.30 -20.50
C THR A 50 -10.70 -11.36 -19.92
N GLY A 51 -10.00 -12.14 -20.76
CA GLY A 51 -9.14 -13.25 -20.32
C GLY A 51 -9.90 -14.45 -19.76
N ARG A 52 -11.24 -14.48 -19.87
CA ARG A 52 -12.09 -15.55 -19.31
C ARG A 52 -12.26 -16.74 -20.24
N TYR A 53 -12.15 -16.53 -21.56
CA TYR A 53 -12.51 -17.52 -22.57
C TYR A 53 -11.32 -17.99 -23.38
N VAL A 54 -11.29 -19.28 -23.69
CA VAL A 54 -10.28 -19.92 -24.57
C VAL A 54 -10.85 -20.25 -25.95
N TYR A 55 -12.19 -20.31 -26.07
CA TYR A 55 -12.92 -20.48 -27.32
C TYR A 55 -14.04 -19.45 -27.40
N VAL A 56 -14.23 -18.86 -28.57
CA VAL A 56 -15.36 -17.97 -28.86
C VAL A 56 -16.05 -18.45 -30.13
N ASN A 57 -17.31 -18.86 -29.99
CA ASN A 57 -18.17 -19.19 -31.13
C ASN A 57 -18.89 -17.91 -31.55
N VAL A 58 -18.52 -17.35 -32.70
CA VAL A 58 -19.06 -16.11 -33.22
C VAL A 58 -20.06 -16.37 -34.32
N ALA A 59 -21.14 -15.59 -34.31
CA ALA A 59 -22.17 -15.56 -35.36
C ALA A 59 -22.86 -16.91 -35.63
N PHE A 60 -24.06 -16.86 -36.19
CA PHE A 60 -24.75 -18.05 -36.65
C PHE A 60 -24.97 -17.95 -38.16
N LEU A 61 -24.47 -18.92 -38.92
CA LEU A 61 -24.92 -19.11 -40.29
C LEU A 61 -26.28 -19.81 -40.24
N VAL A 62 -27.35 -19.03 -40.35
CA VAL A 62 -28.74 -19.48 -40.12
C VAL A 62 -29.46 -19.92 -41.40
N LYS A 63 -28.84 -19.70 -42.57
CA LYS A 63 -29.33 -20.17 -43.87
C LYS A 63 -28.16 -20.69 -44.67
N PHE A 64 -28.23 -21.92 -45.19
CA PHE A 64 -27.22 -22.53 -46.06
C PHE A 64 -27.65 -23.93 -46.53
N GLY A 65 -27.02 -24.41 -47.60
CA GLY A 65 -27.27 -25.74 -48.17
C GLY A 65 -28.53 -25.77 -49.05
N ASN A 66 -28.73 -26.88 -49.77
CA ASN A 66 -29.80 -27.05 -50.75
C ASN A 66 -29.90 -25.91 -51.78
N GLY A 67 -28.75 -25.43 -52.25
CA GLY A 67 -28.66 -24.34 -53.25
C GLY A 67 -29.02 -22.95 -52.72
N GLN A 68 -29.25 -22.79 -51.42
CA GLN A 68 -29.56 -21.49 -50.82
C GLN A 68 -28.33 -20.60 -50.69
N THR A 69 -28.53 -19.29 -50.84
CA THR A 69 -27.50 -18.29 -50.51
C THR A 69 -27.26 -18.26 -49.00
N PRO A 70 -26.02 -18.46 -48.53
CA PRO A 70 -25.76 -18.49 -47.10
C PRO A 70 -25.94 -17.14 -46.41
N GLU A 71 -26.56 -17.13 -45.23
CA GLU A 71 -26.89 -15.92 -44.48
C GLU A 71 -26.32 -15.95 -43.06
N LEU A 72 -25.59 -14.88 -42.72
CA LEU A 72 -24.93 -14.70 -41.42
C LEU A 72 -25.81 -13.87 -40.50
N ASN A 73 -26.10 -14.36 -39.30
CA ASN A 73 -26.77 -13.62 -38.25
C ASN A 73 -25.77 -13.30 -37.11
N LEU A 74 -25.73 -12.03 -36.74
CA LEU A 74 -24.89 -11.47 -35.67
C LEU A 74 -25.73 -10.62 -34.71
N ALA A 75 -27.01 -10.95 -34.53
CA ALA A 75 -27.93 -10.29 -33.57
C ALA A 75 -27.92 -8.75 -33.63
N GLY A 76 -27.81 -8.18 -34.83
CA GLY A 76 -27.80 -6.73 -35.06
C GLY A 76 -26.43 -6.05 -34.93
N HIS A 77 -25.35 -6.79 -34.58
CA HIS A 77 -23.99 -6.24 -34.51
C HIS A 77 -23.44 -5.78 -35.85
N CYS A 78 -23.99 -6.25 -36.97
CA CYS A 78 -23.76 -5.71 -38.30
C CYS A 78 -24.85 -6.19 -39.25
N ASN A 79 -24.86 -5.62 -40.45
CA ASN A 79 -25.67 -6.07 -41.58
C ASN A 79 -24.76 -6.66 -42.66
N PRO A 80 -24.77 -8.00 -42.86
CA PRO A 80 -23.96 -8.65 -43.89
C PRO A 80 -24.33 -8.19 -45.30
N ALA A 81 -25.61 -7.93 -45.58
CA ALA A 81 -26.07 -7.46 -46.89
C ALA A 81 -25.57 -6.04 -47.20
N ALA A 82 -25.32 -5.22 -46.18
CA ALA A 82 -24.73 -3.88 -46.31
C ALA A 82 -23.20 -3.87 -46.18
N ASN A 83 -22.55 -5.05 -46.14
CA ASN A 83 -21.10 -5.23 -46.00
C ASN A 83 -20.47 -4.55 -44.76
N THR A 84 -21.26 -4.28 -43.72
CA THR A 84 -20.78 -3.61 -42.49
C THR A 84 -20.11 -4.57 -41.50
N CYS A 85 -20.15 -5.88 -41.78
CA CYS A 85 -19.55 -6.92 -40.95
C CYS A 85 -18.03 -7.06 -41.12
N THR A 86 -17.44 -6.44 -42.14
CA THR A 86 -15.99 -6.48 -42.41
C THR A 86 -15.14 -5.93 -41.26
N ARG A 87 -15.70 -5.03 -40.45
CA ARG A 87 -15.07 -4.48 -39.23
C ARG A 87 -14.73 -5.53 -38.17
N PHE A 88 -15.36 -6.70 -38.23
CA PHE A 88 -15.05 -7.80 -37.31
C PHE A 88 -13.74 -8.50 -37.65
N GLY A 89 -13.19 -8.29 -38.85
CA GLY A 89 -11.94 -8.94 -39.26
C GLY A 89 -10.77 -8.57 -38.35
N SER A 90 -10.65 -7.31 -37.95
CA SER A 90 -9.63 -6.87 -37.00
C SER A 90 -9.87 -7.41 -35.59
N GLN A 91 -11.13 -7.49 -35.15
CA GLN A 91 -11.49 -8.00 -33.82
C GLN A 91 -11.23 -9.50 -33.68
N VAL A 92 -11.50 -10.29 -34.73
CA VAL A 92 -11.14 -11.71 -34.79
C VAL A 92 -9.62 -11.88 -34.68
N LYS A 93 -8.84 -11.10 -35.43
CA LYS A 93 -7.37 -11.15 -35.37
C LYS A 93 -6.85 -10.76 -33.97
N ASP A 94 -7.45 -9.77 -33.32
CA ASP A 94 -7.13 -9.39 -31.94
C ASP A 94 -7.43 -10.53 -30.95
N CYS A 95 -8.58 -11.20 -31.05
CA CYS A 95 -8.87 -12.42 -30.27
C CYS A 95 -7.84 -13.52 -30.48
N GLN A 96 -7.52 -13.83 -31.74
CA GLN A 96 -6.55 -14.86 -32.10
C GLN A 96 -5.13 -14.52 -31.62
N SER A 97 -4.74 -13.24 -31.65
CA SER A 97 -3.44 -12.78 -31.11
C SER A 97 -3.27 -13.06 -29.61
N ARG A 98 -4.39 -13.21 -28.88
CA ARG A 98 -4.44 -13.55 -27.46
C ARG A 98 -4.47 -15.05 -27.19
N GLY A 99 -4.35 -15.87 -28.23
CA GLY A 99 -4.40 -17.34 -28.15
C GLY A 99 -5.82 -17.91 -28.06
N ILE A 100 -6.86 -17.09 -28.25
CA ILE A 100 -8.26 -17.52 -28.25
C ILE A 100 -8.62 -18.05 -29.62
N LYS A 101 -9.20 -19.25 -29.68
CA LYS A 101 -9.70 -19.79 -30.95
C LYS A 101 -11.08 -19.24 -31.22
N VAL A 102 -11.28 -18.73 -32.43
CA VAL A 102 -12.53 -18.14 -32.87
C VAL A 102 -13.15 -19.02 -33.97
N MET A 103 -14.35 -19.53 -33.72
CA MET A 103 -15.09 -20.40 -34.63
C MET A 103 -16.34 -19.71 -35.16
N LEU A 104 -16.74 -20.05 -36.40
CA LEU A 104 -18.07 -19.70 -36.91
C LEU A 104 -19.08 -20.76 -36.47
N SER A 105 -20.21 -20.38 -35.88
CA SER A 105 -21.29 -21.32 -35.60
C SER A 105 -22.23 -21.51 -36.80
N LEU A 106 -22.60 -22.76 -37.07
CA LEU A 106 -23.60 -23.16 -38.05
C LEU A 106 -24.90 -23.53 -37.34
N GLY A 107 -26.01 -23.03 -37.86
CA GLY A 107 -27.35 -23.45 -37.44
C GLY A 107 -27.93 -22.60 -36.32
N GLY A 108 -28.35 -23.25 -35.23
CA GLY A 108 -29.13 -22.69 -34.12
C GLY A 108 -30.63 -22.99 -34.22
N GLY A 109 -31.36 -22.71 -33.14
CA GLY A 109 -32.82 -22.95 -33.05
C GLY A 109 -33.69 -22.06 -33.97
N ILE A 110 -33.09 -21.18 -34.77
CA ILE A 110 -33.77 -20.30 -35.73
C ILE A 110 -33.00 -20.35 -37.05
N GLY A 111 -33.71 -20.49 -38.17
CA GLY A 111 -33.10 -20.48 -39.50
C GLY A 111 -33.73 -21.47 -40.47
N ASN A 112 -33.12 -21.59 -41.65
CA ASN A 112 -33.48 -22.58 -42.65
C ASN A 112 -32.20 -23.13 -43.29
N TYR A 113 -31.73 -24.28 -42.80
CA TYR A 113 -30.50 -24.91 -43.24
C TYR A 113 -30.68 -26.42 -43.33
N SER A 114 -30.11 -27.03 -44.35
CA SER A 114 -30.14 -28.48 -44.56
C SER A 114 -29.15 -28.87 -45.64
N ILE A 115 -28.64 -30.10 -45.57
CA ILE A 115 -27.72 -30.65 -46.57
C ILE A 115 -28.44 -31.78 -47.29
N GLY A 116 -28.77 -31.59 -48.57
CA GLY A 116 -29.58 -32.54 -49.32
C GLY A 116 -28.80 -33.71 -49.92
N SER A 117 -27.48 -33.59 -50.02
CA SER A 117 -26.61 -34.62 -50.60
C SER A 117 -25.16 -34.42 -50.18
N ARG A 118 -24.31 -35.41 -50.45
CA ARG A 118 -22.87 -35.30 -50.28
C ARG A 118 -22.25 -34.20 -51.16
N GLU A 119 -22.77 -34.00 -52.36
CA GLU A 119 -22.34 -32.93 -53.27
C GLU A 119 -22.69 -31.55 -52.70
N ASP A 120 -23.88 -31.42 -52.11
CA ASP A 120 -24.30 -30.20 -51.40
C ASP A 120 -23.42 -29.94 -50.17
N ALA A 121 -23.07 -30.98 -49.40
CA ALA A 121 -22.12 -30.87 -48.29
C ALA A 121 -20.76 -30.31 -48.76
N LYS A 122 -20.29 -30.75 -49.93
CA LYS A 122 -19.05 -30.26 -50.53
C LYS A 122 -19.17 -28.78 -50.93
N VAL A 123 -20.28 -28.39 -51.56
CA VAL A 123 -20.54 -26.99 -51.93
C VAL A 123 -20.53 -26.08 -50.70
N VAL A 124 -21.19 -26.50 -49.62
CA VAL A 124 -21.19 -25.77 -48.35
C VAL A 124 -19.77 -25.72 -47.75
N ALA A 125 -19.02 -26.82 -47.77
CA ALA A 125 -17.65 -26.86 -47.28
C ALA A 125 -16.72 -25.90 -48.05
N ASP A 126 -16.82 -25.87 -49.38
CA ASP A 126 -16.05 -24.98 -50.25
C ASP A 126 -16.43 -23.51 -50.00
N TYR A 127 -17.73 -23.22 -49.76
CA TYR A 127 -18.18 -21.88 -49.39
C TYR A 127 -17.57 -21.42 -48.05
N LEU A 128 -17.63 -22.27 -47.02
CA LEU A 128 -17.05 -21.97 -45.70
C LEU A 128 -15.53 -21.76 -45.79
N TRP A 129 -14.86 -22.60 -46.57
CA TRP A 129 -13.42 -22.49 -46.81
C TRP A 129 -13.04 -21.15 -47.42
N ASN A 130 -13.74 -20.73 -48.48
CA ASN A 130 -13.39 -19.54 -49.25
C ASN A 130 -13.82 -18.22 -48.58
N ASN A 131 -14.86 -18.23 -47.76
CA ASN A 131 -15.42 -17.01 -47.17
C ASN A 131 -15.03 -16.76 -45.71
N PHE A 132 -14.72 -17.81 -44.94
CA PHE A 132 -14.44 -17.70 -43.49
C PHE A 132 -13.12 -18.32 -43.06
N LEU A 133 -12.65 -19.37 -43.75
CA LEU A 133 -11.38 -20.03 -43.44
C LEU A 133 -10.28 -19.58 -44.43
N GLY A 134 -9.33 -20.46 -44.75
CA GLY A 134 -8.08 -20.14 -45.46
C GLY A 134 -8.19 -19.99 -46.98
N GLY A 135 -9.37 -20.17 -47.57
CA GLY A 135 -9.60 -19.91 -48.99
C GLY A 135 -9.76 -18.42 -49.30
N LYS A 136 -9.97 -18.09 -50.57
CA LYS A 136 -10.11 -16.70 -51.04
C LYS A 136 -11.45 -16.54 -51.77
N SER A 137 -12.13 -15.43 -51.50
CA SER A 137 -13.38 -15.02 -52.12
C SER A 137 -13.40 -13.50 -52.19
N SER A 138 -14.06 -12.93 -53.21
CA SER A 138 -14.30 -11.48 -53.30
C SER A 138 -15.34 -10.99 -52.29
N SER A 139 -16.11 -11.90 -51.68
CA SER A 139 -17.25 -11.60 -50.81
C SER A 139 -17.07 -12.23 -49.42
N ARG A 140 -16.05 -11.81 -48.66
CA ARG A 140 -15.83 -12.31 -47.29
C ARG A 140 -16.62 -11.48 -46.26
N PRO A 141 -17.66 -12.04 -45.59
CA PRO A 141 -18.55 -11.25 -44.74
C PRO A 141 -17.86 -10.64 -43.52
N LEU A 142 -16.88 -11.34 -42.93
CA LEU A 142 -16.10 -10.87 -41.77
C LEU A 142 -14.78 -10.20 -42.20
N GLY A 143 -14.67 -9.77 -43.45
CA GLY A 143 -13.45 -9.19 -43.99
C GLY A 143 -12.35 -10.23 -44.23
N ASP A 144 -11.10 -9.82 -44.13
CA ASP A 144 -9.94 -10.65 -44.44
C ASP A 144 -9.52 -11.61 -43.31
N ALA A 145 -10.30 -11.68 -42.23
CA ALA A 145 -10.02 -12.59 -41.12
C ALA A 145 -10.23 -14.05 -41.51
N VAL A 146 -9.32 -14.90 -41.04
CA VAL A 146 -9.35 -16.36 -41.21
C VAL A 146 -9.65 -16.98 -39.85
N LEU A 147 -10.83 -17.56 -39.70
CA LEU A 147 -11.28 -18.20 -38.46
C LEU A 147 -10.51 -19.51 -38.20
N ASP A 148 -10.50 -19.94 -36.93
CA ASP A 148 -9.81 -21.17 -36.51
C ASP A 148 -10.59 -22.44 -36.87
N GLY A 149 -11.91 -22.35 -36.96
CA GLY A 149 -12.75 -23.53 -37.10
C GLY A 149 -14.22 -23.24 -37.33
N ILE A 150 -14.98 -24.33 -37.38
CA ILE A 150 -16.43 -24.35 -37.61
C ILE A 150 -17.08 -25.11 -36.47
N ASP A 151 -18.09 -24.49 -35.87
CA ASP A 151 -18.93 -25.06 -34.83
C ASP A 151 -20.28 -25.51 -35.40
N PHE A 152 -20.69 -26.72 -35.06
CA PHE A 152 -21.93 -27.33 -35.50
C PHE A 152 -22.95 -27.23 -34.36
N ASN A 153 -23.86 -26.26 -34.43
CA ASN A 153 -25.00 -26.15 -33.52
C ASN A 153 -26.30 -26.50 -34.26
N ILE A 154 -26.47 -27.79 -34.58
CA ILE A 154 -27.58 -28.26 -35.42
C ILE A 154 -28.77 -28.63 -34.54
N GLU A 155 -29.82 -27.81 -34.57
CA GLU A 155 -31.01 -27.99 -33.73
C GLU A 155 -32.28 -28.31 -34.54
N LEU A 156 -32.27 -28.04 -35.84
CA LEU A 156 -33.40 -28.22 -36.75
C LEU A 156 -33.01 -29.01 -38.01
N GLY A 157 -34.01 -29.54 -38.71
CA GLY A 157 -33.82 -30.20 -40.00
C GLY A 157 -33.54 -31.71 -39.93
N SER A 158 -32.79 -32.21 -40.91
CA SER A 158 -32.49 -33.64 -41.12
C SER A 158 -31.14 -34.02 -40.47
N PRO A 159 -30.97 -35.27 -39.97
CA PRO A 159 -29.68 -35.77 -39.47
C PRO A 159 -28.68 -36.19 -40.56
N GLN A 160 -29.05 -36.04 -41.84
CA GLN A 160 -28.27 -36.55 -42.97
C GLN A 160 -27.13 -35.60 -43.38
N HIS A 161 -26.02 -36.18 -43.85
CA HIS A 161 -24.89 -35.49 -44.52
C HIS A 161 -24.05 -34.49 -43.68
N TRP A 162 -24.28 -34.38 -42.38
CA TRP A 162 -23.41 -33.61 -41.48
C TRP A 162 -22.01 -34.24 -41.32
N ASP A 163 -21.93 -35.56 -41.39
CA ASP A 163 -20.71 -36.37 -41.44
C ASP A 163 -19.91 -36.14 -42.73
N ASP A 164 -20.59 -36.01 -43.87
CA ASP A 164 -19.98 -35.61 -45.14
C ASP A 164 -19.38 -34.20 -45.04
N LEU A 165 -20.13 -33.23 -44.49
CA LEU A 165 -19.65 -31.85 -44.30
C LEU A 165 -18.42 -31.81 -43.38
N ALA A 166 -18.45 -32.49 -42.23
CA ALA A 166 -17.30 -32.61 -41.34
C ALA A 166 -16.08 -33.26 -42.05
N SER A 167 -16.33 -34.28 -42.87
CA SER A 167 -15.30 -34.95 -43.68
C SER A 167 -14.69 -34.04 -44.74
N PHE A 168 -15.45 -33.16 -45.37
CA PHE A 168 -14.90 -32.19 -46.32
C PHE A 168 -14.13 -31.06 -45.61
N LEU A 169 -14.66 -30.52 -44.52
CA LEU A 169 -14.01 -29.45 -43.76
C LEU A 169 -12.68 -29.89 -43.15
N SER A 170 -12.63 -31.09 -42.56
CA SER A 170 -11.41 -31.64 -41.97
C SER A 170 -10.26 -31.78 -42.98
N LYS A 171 -10.56 -32.12 -44.25
CA LYS A 171 -9.57 -32.23 -45.33
C LYS A 171 -8.85 -30.92 -45.64
N PHE A 172 -9.46 -29.76 -45.34
CA PHE A 172 -8.78 -28.48 -45.54
C PHE A 172 -7.63 -28.23 -44.56
N SER A 173 -7.57 -28.96 -43.43
CA SER A 173 -6.45 -28.90 -42.50
C SER A 173 -5.10 -29.23 -43.14
N HIS A 174 -5.09 -30.02 -44.23
CA HIS A 174 -3.88 -30.36 -44.98
C HIS A 174 -3.34 -29.20 -45.83
N ARG A 175 -4.06 -28.09 -45.95
CA ARG A 175 -3.68 -26.93 -46.80
C ARG A 175 -3.00 -25.80 -46.04
N GLY A 176 -2.47 -26.06 -44.85
CA GLY A 176 -1.59 -25.15 -44.11
C GLY A 176 -1.95 -24.99 -42.64
N ARG A 177 -3.13 -24.42 -42.34
CA ARG A 177 -3.63 -24.21 -40.96
C ARG A 177 -4.65 -25.30 -40.61
N LYS A 178 -4.55 -25.87 -39.41
CA LYS A 178 -5.56 -26.79 -38.87
C LYS A 178 -6.92 -26.09 -38.81
N VAL A 179 -7.96 -26.75 -39.33
CA VAL A 179 -9.36 -26.33 -39.21
C VAL A 179 -9.96 -27.11 -38.05
N TYR A 180 -10.29 -26.41 -36.97
CA TYR A 180 -10.93 -27.04 -35.80
C TYR A 180 -12.40 -27.32 -36.09
N LEU A 181 -12.86 -28.53 -35.74
CA LEU A 181 -14.28 -28.88 -35.81
C LEU A 181 -14.85 -29.06 -34.42
N THR A 182 -15.93 -28.34 -34.14
CA THR A 182 -16.59 -28.38 -32.84
C THR A 182 -18.08 -28.61 -32.99
N GLY A 183 -18.69 -29.17 -31.95
CA GLY A 183 -20.10 -29.53 -32.00
C GLY A 183 -20.82 -29.24 -30.69
N ALA A 184 -22.07 -28.78 -30.81
CA ALA A 184 -22.93 -28.43 -29.71
C ALA A 184 -24.16 -29.36 -29.63
N PRO A 185 -24.01 -30.67 -29.41
CA PRO A 185 -25.15 -31.59 -29.33
C PRO A 185 -26.00 -31.31 -28.10
N GLN A 186 -27.28 -31.69 -28.17
CA GLN A 186 -28.18 -31.74 -27.02
C GLN A 186 -27.75 -32.88 -26.07
N CYS A 187 -27.99 -32.76 -24.76
CA CYS A 187 -27.56 -33.82 -23.82
C CYS A 187 -28.22 -35.21 -23.98
N PRO A 188 -29.40 -35.39 -24.60
CA PRO A 188 -29.91 -36.73 -24.89
C PRO A 188 -28.92 -37.51 -25.76
N PHE A 189 -28.57 -38.72 -25.34
CA PHE A 189 -27.56 -39.54 -26.01
C PHE A 189 -28.20 -40.75 -26.73
N PRO A 190 -27.86 -41.02 -28.00
CA PRO A 190 -27.09 -40.15 -28.91
C PRO A 190 -27.89 -38.90 -29.30
N ASP A 191 -27.19 -37.84 -29.69
CA ASP A 191 -27.85 -36.66 -30.25
C ASP A 191 -28.57 -37.01 -31.56
N ARG A 192 -29.83 -36.55 -31.68
CA ARG A 192 -30.72 -36.90 -32.79
C ARG A 192 -30.21 -36.42 -34.15
N LEU A 193 -29.56 -35.26 -34.21
CA LEU A 193 -29.19 -34.60 -35.46
C LEU A 193 -27.71 -34.76 -35.79
N MET A 194 -26.85 -34.72 -34.78
CA MET A 194 -25.40 -34.75 -34.92
C MET A 194 -24.76 -36.12 -34.65
N GLY A 195 -25.53 -37.13 -34.26
CA GLY A 195 -25.00 -38.44 -33.89
C GLY A 195 -24.10 -39.08 -34.96
N SER A 196 -24.51 -39.03 -36.25
CA SER A 196 -23.71 -39.52 -37.38
C SER A 196 -22.39 -38.75 -37.54
N ALA A 197 -22.45 -37.42 -37.49
CA ALA A 197 -21.28 -36.55 -37.59
C ALA A 197 -20.28 -36.78 -36.45
N LEU A 198 -20.74 -36.89 -35.21
CA LEU A 198 -19.89 -37.13 -34.04
C LEU A 198 -19.18 -38.50 -34.10
N ASN A 199 -19.77 -39.49 -34.76
CA ASN A 199 -19.18 -40.82 -34.95
C ASN A 199 -18.02 -40.84 -35.95
N THR A 200 -17.84 -39.79 -36.77
CA THR A 200 -16.70 -39.68 -37.69
C THR A 200 -15.35 -39.55 -36.99
N ARG A 201 -15.35 -39.19 -35.69
CA ARG A 201 -14.16 -38.88 -34.88
C ARG A 201 -13.36 -37.66 -35.35
N LEU A 202 -13.98 -36.80 -36.14
CA LEU A 202 -13.34 -35.59 -36.69
C LEU A 202 -13.47 -34.36 -35.77
N PHE A 203 -14.33 -34.42 -34.75
CA PHE A 203 -14.59 -33.30 -33.85
C PHE A 203 -13.52 -33.20 -32.75
N ASP A 204 -12.87 -32.04 -32.67
CA ASP A 204 -11.85 -31.74 -31.67
C ASP A 204 -12.49 -31.49 -30.29
N TYR A 205 -13.53 -30.65 -30.25
CA TYR A 205 -14.21 -30.23 -29.02
C TYR A 205 -15.72 -30.40 -29.15
N VAL A 206 -16.36 -30.90 -28.09
CA VAL A 206 -17.82 -31.09 -28.06
C VAL A 206 -18.38 -30.43 -26.82
N TRP A 207 -19.25 -29.44 -26.98
CA TRP A 207 -19.93 -28.75 -25.88
C TRP A 207 -21.38 -29.20 -25.77
N VAL A 208 -21.59 -30.25 -24.99
CA VAL A 208 -22.90 -30.89 -24.80
C VAL A 208 -23.82 -29.93 -24.03
N GLN A 209 -25.00 -29.64 -24.56
CA GLN A 209 -25.95 -28.70 -23.97
C GLN A 209 -26.77 -29.38 -22.87
N PHE A 210 -26.43 -29.11 -21.60
CA PHE A 210 -27.11 -29.63 -20.41
C PHE A 210 -28.24 -28.70 -19.91
N TYR A 211 -28.89 -28.00 -20.82
CA TYR A 211 -30.00 -27.08 -20.56
C TYR A 211 -31.12 -27.27 -21.58
N ASN A 212 -32.34 -26.85 -21.26
CA ASN A 212 -33.56 -27.13 -22.03
C ASN A 212 -33.85 -28.64 -22.27
N ASN A 213 -33.18 -29.52 -21.53
CA ASN A 213 -33.29 -30.97 -21.67
C ASN A 213 -33.48 -31.65 -20.30
N PRO A 214 -34.65 -31.50 -19.65
CA PRO A 214 -34.92 -32.01 -18.30
C PRO A 214 -34.50 -33.47 -18.02
N PRO A 215 -34.60 -34.43 -18.97
CA PRO A 215 -34.18 -35.82 -18.73
C PRO A 215 -32.68 -36.03 -18.50
N CYS A 216 -31.84 -35.07 -18.88
CA CYS A 216 -30.39 -35.17 -18.75
C CYS A 216 -29.71 -33.91 -18.21
N SER A 217 -30.45 -32.82 -17.98
CA SER A 217 -29.94 -31.61 -17.32
C SER A 217 -29.99 -31.73 -15.79
N TYR A 218 -29.31 -30.80 -15.12
CA TYR A 218 -29.48 -30.58 -13.69
C TYR A 218 -30.91 -30.13 -13.36
N THR A 219 -31.44 -30.59 -12.24
CA THR A 219 -32.67 -30.09 -11.61
C THR A 219 -32.35 -29.69 -10.17
N SER A 220 -33.04 -28.69 -9.63
CA SER A 220 -32.71 -28.12 -8.31
C SER A 220 -32.59 -29.21 -7.24
N GLY A 221 -31.38 -29.34 -6.66
CA GLY A 221 -31.06 -30.34 -5.64
C GLY A 221 -30.77 -31.77 -6.16
N ASN A 222 -30.78 -32.02 -7.48
CA ASN A 222 -30.53 -33.35 -8.05
C ASN A 222 -29.53 -33.29 -9.23
N THR A 223 -28.38 -33.93 -9.03
CA THR A 223 -27.27 -34.00 -10.00
C THR A 223 -27.21 -35.32 -10.78
N GLN A 224 -28.07 -36.30 -10.46
CA GLN A 224 -27.95 -37.67 -10.98
C GLN A 224 -28.17 -37.75 -12.49
N ASN A 225 -29.21 -37.10 -13.01
CA ASN A 225 -29.52 -37.09 -14.45
C ASN A 225 -28.35 -36.53 -15.27
N LEU A 226 -27.70 -35.48 -14.75
CA LEU A 226 -26.52 -34.87 -15.35
C LEU A 226 -25.33 -35.83 -15.33
N PHE A 227 -25.05 -36.48 -14.20
CA PHE A 227 -23.93 -37.43 -14.08
C PHE A 227 -24.11 -38.66 -14.97
N ASP A 228 -25.32 -39.23 -15.04
CA ASP A 228 -25.61 -40.38 -15.89
C ASP A 228 -25.41 -40.06 -17.36
N SER A 229 -25.89 -38.90 -17.81
CA SER A 229 -25.68 -38.45 -19.18
C SER A 229 -24.22 -38.08 -19.44
N TRP A 230 -23.54 -37.38 -18.54
CA TRP A 230 -22.12 -37.04 -18.66
C TRP A 230 -21.23 -38.29 -18.79
N ASN A 231 -21.52 -39.33 -18.01
CA ASN A 231 -20.81 -40.60 -18.10
C ASN A 231 -21.04 -41.29 -19.45
N LYS A 232 -22.28 -41.28 -19.98
CA LYS A 232 -22.56 -41.80 -21.33
C LYS A 232 -21.79 -41.05 -22.41
N TRP A 233 -21.81 -39.71 -22.39
CA TRP A 233 -21.07 -38.89 -23.35
C TRP A 233 -19.56 -39.14 -23.28
N THR A 234 -18.97 -39.10 -22.09
CA THR A 234 -17.52 -39.27 -21.92
C THR A 234 -17.01 -40.68 -22.22
N THR A 235 -17.85 -41.71 -22.13
CA THR A 235 -17.48 -43.08 -22.50
C THR A 235 -17.72 -43.39 -23.98
N SER A 236 -18.74 -42.78 -24.60
CA SER A 236 -19.24 -43.24 -25.91
C SER A 236 -18.69 -42.50 -27.14
N ILE A 237 -18.27 -41.23 -27.04
CA ILE A 237 -17.75 -40.47 -28.22
C ILE A 237 -16.23 -40.29 -28.19
N THR A 238 -15.59 -40.18 -29.36
CA THR A 238 -14.11 -40.12 -29.49
C THR A 238 -13.52 -38.71 -29.45
N ALA A 239 -14.33 -37.67 -29.28
CA ALA A 239 -13.85 -36.28 -29.23
C ALA A 239 -12.73 -36.08 -28.19
N GLN A 240 -11.78 -35.20 -28.50
CA GLN A 240 -10.59 -35.01 -27.65
C GLN A 240 -10.96 -34.40 -26.29
N LYS A 241 -11.89 -33.43 -26.28
CA LYS A 241 -12.45 -32.85 -25.06
C LYS A 241 -13.95 -32.60 -25.17
N ILE A 242 -14.62 -32.78 -24.05
CA ILE A 242 -16.06 -32.58 -23.84
C ILE A 242 -16.24 -31.48 -22.80
N PHE A 243 -17.04 -30.49 -23.15
CA PHE A 243 -17.36 -29.32 -22.32
C PHE A 243 -18.78 -29.45 -21.79
N LEU A 244 -18.97 -29.04 -20.55
CA LEU A 244 -20.29 -28.92 -19.94
C LEU A 244 -20.96 -27.63 -20.43
N GLY A 245 -21.95 -27.74 -21.31
CA GLY A 245 -22.72 -26.61 -21.82
C GLY A 245 -23.80 -26.16 -20.86
N LEU A 246 -23.79 -24.88 -20.47
CA LEU A 246 -24.65 -24.31 -19.44
C LEU A 246 -25.22 -22.94 -19.85
N PRO A 247 -26.40 -22.57 -19.31
CA PRO A 247 -26.87 -21.20 -19.33
C PRO A 247 -26.17 -20.41 -18.21
N ALA A 248 -25.74 -19.18 -18.51
CA ALA A 248 -25.09 -18.32 -17.52
C ALA A 248 -26.08 -17.66 -16.54
N ALA A 249 -27.38 -17.85 -16.74
CA ALA A 249 -28.45 -17.30 -15.93
C ALA A 249 -29.71 -18.19 -16.00
N PRO A 250 -30.58 -18.21 -14.99
CA PRO A 250 -31.89 -18.88 -15.05
C PRO A 250 -32.75 -18.43 -16.22
N GLU A 251 -32.69 -17.15 -16.60
CA GLU A 251 -33.48 -16.55 -17.68
C GLU A 251 -32.96 -16.92 -19.07
N ALA A 252 -31.74 -17.46 -19.17
CA ALA A 252 -31.10 -17.78 -20.44
C ALA A 252 -31.59 -19.11 -21.04
N ALA A 253 -32.24 -19.97 -20.26
CA ALA A 253 -32.80 -21.25 -20.69
C ALA A 253 -33.98 -21.66 -19.80
N GLY A 254 -34.97 -22.36 -20.33
CA GLY A 254 -36.15 -22.80 -19.57
C GLY A 254 -35.87 -23.87 -18.51
N SER A 255 -34.72 -24.57 -18.60
CA SER A 255 -34.29 -25.53 -17.58
C SER A 255 -32.77 -25.76 -17.61
N GLY A 256 -32.21 -26.36 -16.55
CA GLY A 256 -30.81 -26.79 -16.51
C GLY A 256 -29.80 -25.72 -16.08
N TYR A 257 -30.26 -24.58 -15.53
CA TYR A 257 -29.38 -23.65 -14.83
C TYR A 257 -28.82 -24.29 -13.56
N ILE A 258 -27.51 -24.14 -13.38
CA ILE A 258 -26.78 -24.67 -12.23
C ILE A 258 -26.21 -23.49 -11.44
N PRO A 259 -26.53 -23.31 -10.16
CA PRO A 259 -25.86 -22.32 -9.32
C PRO A 259 -24.33 -22.53 -9.28
N SER A 260 -23.56 -21.45 -9.30
CA SER A 260 -22.08 -21.53 -9.43
C SER A 260 -21.40 -22.24 -8.26
N ASP A 261 -21.96 -22.14 -7.07
CA ASP A 261 -21.55 -22.84 -5.85
C ASP A 261 -21.83 -24.35 -5.96
N VAL A 262 -23.00 -24.74 -6.49
CA VAL A 262 -23.34 -26.16 -6.74
C VAL A 262 -22.44 -26.74 -7.83
N LEU A 263 -22.17 -25.97 -8.90
CA LEU A 263 -21.28 -26.38 -9.97
C LEU A 263 -19.85 -26.64 -9.44
N THR A 264 -19.34 -25.75 -8.59
CA THR A 264 -17.99 -25.84 -8.06
C THR A 264 -17.82 -26.89 -6.95
N SER A 265 -18.78 -26.97 -6.03
CA SER A 265 -18.70 -27.86 -4.85
C SER A 265 -19.17 -29.30 -5.11
N GLN A 266 -20.19 -29.52 -5.95
CA GLN A 266 -20.81 -30.84 -6.12
C GLN A 266 -20.50 -31.48 -7.48
N ILE A 267 -20.49 -30.68 -8.56
CA ILE A 267 -20.43 -31.21 -9.92
C ILE A 267 -18.99 -31.34 -10.43
N PHE A 268 -18.17 -30.30 -10.31
CA PHE A 268 -16.77 -30.33 -10.76
C PHE A 268 -15.92 -31.45 -10.16
N PRO A 269 -16.03 -31.81 -8.87
CA PRO A 269 -15.26 -32.92 -8.31
C PRO A 269 -15.51 -34.26 -9.02
N ILE A 270 -16.67 -34.42 -9.66
CA ILE A 270 -17.05 -35.63 -10.40
C ILE A 270 -16.67 -35.50 -11.87
N LEU A 271 -17.08 -34.42 -12.54
CA LEU A 271 -16.85 -34.24 -13.98
C LEU A 271 -15.36 -34.20 -14.33
N LYS A 272 -14.54 -33.55 -13.49
CA LYS A 272 -13.09 -33.41 -13.69
C LYS A 272 -12.34 -34.74 -13.59
N LYS A 273 -12.94 -35.80 -13.04
CA LYS A 273 -12.35 -37.16 -13.03
C LYS A 273 -12.21 -37.74 -14.44
N SER A 274 -13.05 -37.29 -15.38
CA SER A 274 -12.95 -37.72 -16.77
C SER A 274 -11.76 -37.07 -17.47
N ARG A 275 -10.90 -37.87 -18.10
CA ARG A 275 -9.80 -37.37 -18.96
C ARG A 275 -10.28 -36.55 -20.16
N LYS A 276 -11.54 -36.76 -20.56
CA LYS A 276 -12.21 -36.00 -21.63
C LYS A 276 -12.80 -34.68 -21.15
N TYR A 277 -12.82 -34.35 -19.85
CA TYR A 277 -13.28 -33.03 -19.41
C TYR A 277 -12.43 -31.90 -20.00
N GLY A 278 -13.10 -31.03 -20.75
CA GLY A 278 -12.55 -29.86 -21.46
C GLY A 278 -12.85 -28.53 -20.81
N GLY A 279 -13.82 -28.46 -19.91
CA GLY A 279 -14.24 -27.20 -19.27
C GLY A 279 -15.73 -26.95 -19.39
N VAL A 280 -16.12 -25.67 -19.41
CA VAL A 280 -17.51 -25.22 -19.47
C VAL A 280 -17.73 -24.44 -20.75
N MET A 281 -18.87 -24.65 -21.40
CA MET A 281 -19.36 -23.79 -22.48
C MET A 281 -20.56 -22.99 -21.96
N LEU A 282 -20.54 -21.68 -22.15
CA LEU A 282 -21.64 -20.80 -21.77
C LEU A 282 -22.40 -20.36 -23.02
N TRP A 283 -23.72 -20.53 -22.96
CA TRP A 283 -24.60 -20.27 -24.10
C TRP A 283 -24.69 -18.79 -24.49
N SER A 284 -24.49 -17.83 -23.58
CA SER A 284 -24.73 -16.43 -23.91
C SER A 284 -23.77 -15.49 -23.18
N LYS A 285 -23.00 -14.72 -23.95
CA LYS A 285 -22.15 -13.65 -23.40
C LYS A 285 -22.95 -12.56 -22.71
N PHE A 286 -24.09 -12.17 -23.26
CA PHE A 286 -24.98 -11.19 -22.63
C PHE A 286 -25.37 -11.58 -21.19
N TRP A 287 -25.83 -12.82 -20.99
CA TRP A 287 -26.24 -13.30 -19.67
C TRP A 287 -25.04 -13.51 -18.73
N ASP A 288 -23.89 -13.88 -19.28
CA ASP A 288 -22.64 -13.98 -18.54
C ASP A 288 -22.14 -12.62 -18.03
N ASP A 289 -22.25 -11.56 -18.83
CA ASP A 289 -21.90 -10.20 -18.39
C ASP A 289 -22.84 -9.66 -17.32
N LYS A 290 -24.14 -9.98 -17.40
CA LYS A 290 -25.11 -9.56 -16.39
C LYS A 290 -24.89 -10.24 -15.04
N ASN A 291 -24.56 -11.53 -15.03
CA ASN A 291 -24.53 -12.34 -13.81
C ASN A 291 -23.12 -12.67 -13.32
N GLY A 292 -22.08 -12.37 -14.11
CA GLY A 292 -20.70 -12.67 -13.74
C GLY A 292 -20.39 -14.16 -13.63
N TYR A 293 -21.18 -15.03 -14.26
CA TYR A 293 -21.14 -16.48 -14.05
C TYR A 293 -19.76 -17.10 -14.38
N SER A 294 -19.18 -16.73 -15.51
CA SER A 294 -17.83 -17.14 -15.92
C SER A 294 -16.77 -16.69 -14.93
N SER A 295 -16.90 -15.50 -14.35
CA SER A 295 -15.96 -14.97 -13.35
C SER A 295 -15.99 -15.81 -12.08
N SER A 296 -17.18 -16.21 -11.63
CA SER A 296 -17.37 -17.04 -10.42
C SER A 296 -16.80 -18.45 -10.56
N ILE A 297 -16.78 -18.99 -11.78
CA ILE A 297 -16.31 -20.37 -12.03
C ILE A 297 -14.90 -20.42 -12.61
N LEU A 298 -14.29 -19.28 -13.00
CA LEU A 298 -13.05 -19.23 -13.77
C LEU A 298 -11.90 -19.98 -13.09
N ALA A 299 -11.70 -19.73 -11.79
CA ALA A 299 -10.69 -20.40 -10.97
C ALA A 299 -10.91 -21.92 -10.89
N SER A 300 -12.18 -22.34 -11.01
CA SER A 300 -12.55 -23.74 -10.95
C SER A 300 -12.58 -24.44 -12.31
N VAL A 301 -12.79 -23.74 -13.44
CA VAL A 301 -12.85 -24.36 -14.78
C VAL A 301 -11.47 -24.55 -15.38
N SER A 302 -10.60 -23.55 -15.23
CA SER A 302 -9.26 -23.55 -15.81
C SER A 302 -8.34 -24.46 -15.01
N VAL A 303 -8.10 -25.66 -15.51
CA VAL A 303 -6.91 -26.41 -15.09
C VAL A 303 -5.78 -25.89 -15.96
N GLN A 304 -4.96 -25.01 -15.39
CA GLN A 304 -3.60 -24.83 -15.87
C GLN A 304 -2.93 -26.21 -15.97
N VAL A 305 -2.15 -26.44 -17.03
CA VAL A 305 -1.04 -27.39 -16.94
C VAL A 305 -0.27 -27.00 -15.70
N GLY A 306 -0.36 -27.82 -14.66
CA GLY A 306 0.16 -27.48 -13.34
C GLY A 306 -0.87 -27.36 -12.22
N LEU A 307 -2.10 -27.89 -12.32
CA LEU A 307 -2.62 -28.66 -11.19
C LEU A 307 -2.66 -30.13 -11.61
N ALA A 308 -1.47 -30.73 -11.66
CA ALA A 308 -1.36 -32.02 -10.97
C ALA A 308 -1.95 -31.79 -9.56
N ALA A 309 -2.52 -32.82 -8.92
CA ALA A 309 -2.49 -32.79 -7.47
C ALA A 309 -1.10 -32.29 -7.08
N GLU A 310 -1.05 -31.18 -6.33
CA GLU A 310 0.19 -30.63 -5.78
C GLU A 310 1.10 -31.83 -5.48
N PRO A 311 2.30 -31.97 -6.11
CA PRO A 311 3.01 -33.23 -6.11
C PRO A 311 3.27 -33.66 -4.67
N HIS A 312 2.38 -34.51 -4.16
CA HIS A 312 2.31 -34.79 -2.75
C HIS A 312 3.51 -35.66 -2.42
N ILE A 313 4.41 -35.11 -1.63
CA ILE A 313 5.60 -35.79 -1.14
C ILE A 313 5.10 -36.71 -0.03
N GLY A 314 5.00 -38.00 -0.33
CA GLY A 314 4.56 -39.01 0.63
C GLY A 314 5.60 -39.25 1.72
N LEU A 315 5.14 -39.82 2.84
CA LEU A 315 6.02 -40.32 3.89
C LEU A 315 7.05 -41.31 3.33
N GLY A 316 8.28 -41.26 3.84
CA GLY A 316 9.44 -42.02 3.37
C GLY A 316 10.21 -41.38 2.20
N SER A 317 9.77 -40.23 1.69
CA SER A 317 10.47 -39.53 0.60
C SER A 317 11.78 -38.90 1.09
N LYS A 318 12.84 -38.99 0.26
CA LYS A 318 14.18 -38.48 0.59
C LYS A 318 14.81 -37.68 -0.55
N LEU A 319 15.60 -36.68 -0.18
CA LEU A 319 16.56 -35.97 -1.04
C LEU A 319 17.96 -36.13 -0.46
N ILE A 320 18.97 -36.26 -1.31
CA ILE A 320 20.38 -36.46 -0.91
C ILE A 320 21.20 -35.31 -1.50
N ALA A 321 22.10 -34.72 -0.73
CA ALA A 321 22.86 -33.53 -1.14
C ALA A 321 23.72 -33.75 -2.40
N ASN A 322 24.23 -34.97 -2.59
CA ASN A 322 24.99 -35.35 -3.79
C ASN A 322 24.14 -35.44 -5.07
N GLU A 323 22.80 -35.51 -4.97
CA GLU A 323 21.87 -35.60 -6.10
C GLU A 323 21.27 -34.23 -6.46
N LEU A 324 22.09 -33.26 -6.89
CA LEU A 324 21.66 -31.88 -7.15
C LEU A 324 20.51 -31.71 -8.17
N ASN A 325 20.30 -32.70 -9.05
CA ASN A 325 19.20 -32.68 -10.02
C ASN A 325 17.85 -33.13 -9.42
N ARG A 326 17.85 -33.68 -8.20
CA ARG A 326 16.66 -34.20 -7.53
C ARG A 326 16.13 -33.17 -6.54
N VAL A 327 14.99 -32.61 -6.88
CA VAL A 327 14.34 -31.53 -6.13
C VAL A 327 12.84 -31.78 -6.05
N TRP A 328 12.17 -31.20 -5.06
CA TRP A 328 10.72 -31.14 -5.04
C TRP A 328 10.26 -29.79 -5.59
N LEU A 329 9.52 -29.82 -6.69
CA LEU A 329 9.09 -28.64 -7.44
C LEU A 329 7.67 -28.23 -7.07
N SER A 330 7.39 -26.91 -7.10
CA SER A 330 6.02 -26.41 -7.13
C SER A 330 5.32 -26.82 -8.41
N ALA A 331 3.99 -26.87 -8.40
CA ALA A 331 3.22 -27.38 -9.53
C ALA A 331 3.42 -26.58 -10.83
N ASN A 332 3.54 -25.25 -10.72
CA ASN A 332 3.91 -24.35 -11.83
C ASN A 332 5.43 -24.25 -12.10
N GLY A 333 6.25 -24.96 -11.32
CA GLY A 333 7.72 -24.96 -11.40
C GLY A 333 8.38 -23.63 -11.03
N THR A 334 7.66 -22.67 -10.44
CA THR A 334 8.24 -21.37 -10.04
C THR A 334 9.27 -21.53 -8.93
N PHE A 335 9.00 -22.42 -7.97
CA PHE A 335 9.88 -22.68 -6.83
C PHE A 335 10.28 -24.16 -6.75
N ALA A 336 11.44 -24.40 -6.16
CA ALA A 336 11.92 -25.73 -5.81
C ALA A 336 12.47 -25.74 -4.39
N ILE A 337 12.38 -26.90 -3.72
CA ILE A 337 13.10 -27.22 -2.50
C ILE A 337 14.08 -28.37 -2.74
N GLY A 338 15.28 -28.27 -2.17
CA GLY A 338 16.34 -29.26 -2.31
C GLY A 338 17.70 -28.74 -1.84
N PHE A 339 18.78 -29.40 -2.24
CA PHE A 339 20.13 -28.99 -1.85
C PHE A 339 20.76 -28.05 -2.88
N THR A 340 21.30 -26.94 -2.40
CA THR A 340 22.11 -26.00 -3.21
C THR A 340 23.55 -25.99 -2.71
N ARG A 341 24.50 -25.73 -3.61
CA ARG A 341 25.93 -25.66 -3.26
C ARG A 341 26.25 -24.29 -2.66
N PHE A 342 26.87 -24.25 -1.49
CA PHE A 342 27.11 -23.00 -0.75
C PHE A 342 28.52 -22.45 -0.93
N LYS A 343 29.56 -23.26 -0.66
CA LYS A 343 30.98 -22.86 -0.81
C LYS A 343 31.87 -24.07 -1.09
N PRO A 344 33.00 -23.92 -1.80
CA PRO A 344 34.07 -24.92 -1.85
C PRO A 344 34.80 -25.00 -0.50
N PRO A 345 35.20 -26.20 -0.03
CA PRO A 345 34.93 -27.52 -0.59
C PRO A 345 33.51 -28.01 -0.27
N ASP A 346 32.81 -28.60 -1.26
CA ASP A 346 31.54 -29.35 -1.22
C ASP A 346 30.64 -29.23 0.03
N ARG A 347 30.27 -27.99 0.40
CA ARG A 347 29.23 -27.72 1.41
C ARG A 347 27.88 -27.42 0.76
N PHE A 348 26.81 -27.94 1.35
CA PHE A 348 25.45 -27.83 0.83
C PHE A 348 24.50 -27.16 1.84
N LEU A 349 23.47 -26.50 1.31
CA LEU A 349 22.36 -25.95 2.08
C LEU A 349 21.04 -26.53 1.59
N LEU A 350 20.18 -26.93 2.52
CA LEU A 350 18.78 -27.16 2.20
C LEU A 350 18.15 -25.81 1.92
N SER A 351 17.58 -25.62 0.73
CA SER A 351 17.13 -24.32 0.26
C SER A 351 15.79 -24.40 -0.48
N ILE A 352 15.02 -23.31 -0.44
CA ILE A 352 13.98 -23.01 -1.42
C ILE A 352 14.50 -21.90 -2.32
N TRP A 353 14.31 -22.02 -3.63
CA TRP A 353 14.74 -21.00 -4.61
C TRP A 353 13.77 -20.89 -5.79
N PHE A 354 13.90 -19.81 -6.57
CA PHE A 354 13.19 -19.66 -7.84
C PHE A 354 13.80 -20.58 -8.91
N ALA A 355 13.07 -21.62 -9.33
CA ALA A 355 13.62 -22.69 -10.16
C ALA A 355 13.76 -22.35 -11.65
N GLN A 356 13.00 -21.37 -12.15
CA GLN A 356 12.97 -20.98 -13.57
C GLN A 356 13.87 -19.79 -13.93
N LEU A 357 14.59 -19.23 -12.97
CA LEU A 357 15.45 -18.06 -13.24
C LEU A 357 16.81 -18.51 -13.83
N PRO A 358 17.34 -17.77 -14.82
CA PRO A 358 18.68 -18.01 -15.34
C PRO A 358 19.75 -17.61 -14.30
N GLY A 359 20.87 -18.33 -14.29
CA GLY A 359 22.02 -18.05 -13.44
C GLY A 359 22.03 -18.85 -12.12
N ASP A 360 22.73 -18.33 -11.12
CA ASP A 360 22.83 -18.99 -9.81
C ASP A 360 21.48 -19.00 -9.08
N PRO A 361 21.16 -20.09 -8.35
CA PRO A 361 19.89 -20.21 -7.62
C PRO A 361 19.66 -19.03 -6.67
N THR A 362 18.58 -18.29 -6.90
CA THR A 362 18.15 -17.23 -5.97
C THR A 362 17.44 -17.87 -4.78
N ILE A 363 18.17 -18.11 -3.70
CA ILE A 363 17.65 -18.70 -2.44
C ILE A 363 16.74 -17.71 -1.72
N VAL A 364 15.58 -18.18 -1.27
CA VAL A 364 14.57 -17.39 -0.52
C VAL A 364 14.30 -17.96 0.88
N TRP A 365 14.65 -19.22 1.12
CA TRP A 365 14.55 -19.86 2.42
C TRP A 365 15.63 -20.92 2.58
N SER A 366 16.20 -21.05 3.78
CA SER A 366 17.09 -22.17 4.14
C SER A 366 17.20 -22.26 5.67
N PRO A 367 17.01 -23.44 6.28
CA PRO A 367 17.02 -23.60 7.73
C PRO A 367 18.42 -23.82 8.31
N ASN A 368 19.38 -24.26 7.49
CA ASN A 368 20.74 -24.63 7.92
C ASN A 368 21.81 -23.67 7.40
N ARG A 369 21.46 -22.41 7.10
CA ARG A 369 22.41 -21.38 6.57
C ARG A 369 23.68 -21.20 7.41
N ASN A 370 23.56 -21.35 8.73
CA ASN A 370 24.69 -21.22 9.67
C ASN A 370 25.43 -22.55 9.91
N SER A 371 24.86 -23.67 9.45
CA SER A 371 25.41 -25.02 9.62
C SER A 371 25.38 -25.79 8.28
N PRO A 372 26.22 -25.41 7.29
CA PRO A 372 26.27 -26.09 6.00
C PRO A 372 26.69 -27.55 6.14
N VAL A 373 25.98 -28.42 5.43
CA VAL A 373 26.13 -29.89 5.54
C VAL A 373 27.06 -30.45 4.47
N THR A 374 27.50 -31.69 4.66
CA THR A 374 28.32 -32.43 3.69
C THR A 374 27.49 -32.98 2.52
N LYS A 375 28.14 -33.59 1.53
CA LYS A 375 27.47 -34.22 0.38
C LYS A 375 26.67 -35.48 0.76
N GLU A 376 26.95 -36.06 1.93
CA GLU A 376 26.28 -37.23 2.49
C GLU A 376 24.96 -36.87 3.20
N ALA A 377 24.61 -35.59 3.28
CA ALA A 377 23.40 -35.15 3.97
C ALA A 377 22.11 -35.60 3.27
N VAL A 378 21.10 -35.92 4.09
CA VAL A 378 19.81 -36.44 3.65
C VAL A 378 18.69 -35.60 4.27
N LEU A 379 17.77 -35.16 3.43
CA LEU A 379 16.46 -34.64 3.87
C LEU A 379 15.44 -35.76 3.71
N GLU A 380 14.75 -36.13 4.78
CA GLU A 380 13.76 -37.19 4.79
C GLU A 380 12.46 -36.71 5.46
N LEU A 381 11.33 -36.97 4.81
CA LEU A 381 10.02 -36.95 5.47
C LEU A 381 9.77 -38.35 6.01
N ASP A 382 9.98 -38.57 7.31
CA ASP A 382 9.97 -39.91 7.89
C ASP A 382 8.55 -40.49 8.04
N ALA A 383 8.46 -41.76 8.46
CA ALA A 383 7.18 -42.43 8.66
C ALA A 383 6.34 -41.87 9.83
N THR A 384 6.96 -41.12 10.74
CA THR A 384 6.26 -40.43 11.85
C THR A 384 5.63 -39.11 11.41
N GLY A 385 5.92 -38.67 10.17
CA GLY A 385 5.46 -37.40 9.63
C GLY A 385 6.42 -36.24 9.85
N ASN A 386 7.64 -36.49 10.34
CA ASN A 386 8.62 -35.46 10.63
C ASN A 386 9.59 -35.25 9.46
N LEU A 387 9.80 -33.99 9.08
CA LEU A 387 10.82 -33.62 8.10
C LEU A 387 12.16 -33.41 8.80
N ILE A 388 13.14 -34.25 8.52
CA ILE A 388 14.43 -34.31 9.20
C ILE A 388 15.55 -34.10 8.18
N LEU A 389 16.45 -33.16 8.48
CA LEU A 389 17.73 -33.00 7.82
C LEU A 389 18.82 -33.62 8.69
N SER A 390 19.43 -34.69 8.20
CA SER A 390 20.56 -35.36 8.84
C SER A 390 21.82 -35.24 7.99
N ASP A 391 22.96 -35.14 8.66
CA ASP A 391 24.28 -35.22 8.06
C ASP A 391 25.02 -36.37 8.73
N GLN A 392 25.21 -37.47 7.99
CA GLN A 392 25.70 -38.75 8.51
C GLN A 392 24.82 -39.27 9.66
N THR A 393 25.30 -39.25 10.91
CA THR A 393 24.55 -39.66 12.11
C THR A 393 23.97 -38.50 12.91
N THR A 394 24.26 -37.26 12.52
CA THR A 394 23.87 -36.06 13.29
C THR A 394 22.62 -35.43 12.68
N VAL A 395 21.60 -35.19 13.50
CA VAL A 395 20.43 -34.41 13.08
C VAL A 395 20.81 -32.92 13.11
N VAL A 396 20.75 -32.27 11.95
CA VAL A 396 21.11 -30.86 11.77
C VAL A 396 19.89 -29.96 11.95
N TRP A 397 18.73 -30.39 11.45
CA TRP A 397 17.47 -29.66 11.57
C TRP A 397 16.26 -30.62 11.49
N THR A 398 15.16 -30.24 12.12
CA THR A 398 13.91 -31.02 12.15
C THR A 398 12.71 -30.08 12.20
N SER A 399 11.60 -30.47 11.55
CA SER A 399 10.33 -29.74 11.63
C SER A 399 9.58 -29.91 12.96
N ASN A 400 9.99 -30.87 13.80
CA ASN A 400 9.36 -31.23 15.07
C ASN A 400 7.87 -31.60 14.95
N THR A 401 7.51 -32.30 13.88
CA THR A 401 6.12 -32.71 13.60
C THR A 401 5.87 -34.22 13.77
N SER A 402 6.81 -34.94 14.41
CA SER A 402 6.67 -36.36 14.72
C SER A 402 5.34 -36.67 15.41
N ASN A 403 4.53 -37.55 14.82
CA ASN A 403 3.23 -37.99 15.32
C ASN A 403 2.15 -36.91 15.41
N HIS A 404 2.33 -35.75 14.77
CA HIS A 404 1.30 -34.70 14.69
C HIS A 404 0.27 -34.92 13.56
N GLY A 405 0.26 -36.12 12.95
CA GLY A 405 -0.73 -36.49 11.94
C GLY A 405 -0.39 -36.08 10.50
N VAL A 406 0.87 -35.72 10.22
CA VAL A 406 1.34 -35.42 8.84
C VAL A 406 1.23 -36.67 7.95
N LYS A 407 0.71 -36.47 6.75
CA LYS A 407 0.50 -37.51 5.73
C LYS A 407 1.22 -37.22 4.42
N SER A 408 1.42 -35.94 4.09
CA SER A 408 2.16 -35.53 2.90
C SER A 408 2.79 -34.16 3.09
N ALA A 409 3.76 -33.83 2.23
CA ALA A 409 4.28 -32.48 2.09
C ALA A 409 4.06 -31.93 0.68
N VAL A 410 4.11 -30.61 0.53
CA VAL A 410 4.01 -29.94 -0.77
C VAL A 410 4.85 -28.68 -0.84
N MET A 411 5.45 -28.44 -2.01
CA MET A 411 6.01 -27.16 -2.41
C MET A 411 4.92 -26.30 -3.09
N SER A 412 4.42 -25.27 -2.42
CA SER A 412 3.39 -24.38 -2.96
C SER A 412 3.95 -23.39 -4.00
N GLU A 413 3.07 -22.88 -4.86
CA GLU A 413 3.39 -21.88 -5.88
C GLU A 413 3.75 -20.50 -5.31
N SER A 414 3.38 -20.23 -4.07
CA SER A 414 3.78 -19.01 -3.34
C SER A 414 5.22 -19.06 -2.82
N GLY A 415 5.87 -20.24 -2.88
CA GLY A 415 7.17 -20.48 -2.23
C GLY A 415 7.05 -21.02 -0.80
N ASN A 416 5.84 -21.31 -0.32
CA ASN A 416 5.60 -21.93 0.99
C ASN A 416 5.72 -23.46 0.90
N PHE A 417 6.56 -24.08 1.73
CA PHE A 417 6.65 -25.54 1.85
C PHE A 417 5.78 -25.99 3.01
N LEU A 418 4.79 -26.85 2.76
CA LEU A 418 3.73 -27.22 3.72
C LEU A 418 3.82 -28.70 4.08
N LEU A 419 3.64 -29.03 5.36
CA LEU A 419 3.35 -30.39 5.84
C LEU A 419 1.85 -30.49 6.16
N LEU A 420 1.17 -31.45 5.53
CA LEU A 420 -0.29 -31.58 5.52
C LEU A 420 -0.74 -32.87 6.22
N GLY A 421 -1.84 -32.79 6.97
CA GLY A 421 -2.53 -33.96 7.54
C GLY A 421 -3.56 -34.57 6.59
N THR A 422 -4.63 -35.18 7.12
CA THR A 422 -5.79 -35.65 6.34
C THR A 422 -7.10 -35.15 6.95
N GLU A 423 -7.70 -34.13 6.34
CA GLU A 423 -9.14 -34.02 6.03
C GLU A 423 -9.38 -32.79 5.15
N VAL A 424 -10.37 -32.89 4.28
CA VAL A 424 -10.60 -32.06 3.10
C VAL A 424 -10.84 -30.58 3.47
N THR A 425 -9.97 -29.71 2.96
CA THR A 425 -10.16 -28.27 2.66
C THR A 425 -10.33 -27.23 3.78
N ALA A 426 -10.14 -27.54 5.07
CA ALA A 426 -10.20 -26.51 6.11
C ALA A 426 -9.30 -26.71 7.34
N THR A 427 -8.28 -27.58 7.28
CA THR A 427 -7.28 -27.67 8.37
C THR A 427 -6.05 -26.82 8.05
N PRO A 428 -5.54 -26.01 9.00
CA PRO A 428 -4.27 -25.32 8.84
C PRO A 428 -3.15 -26.34 8.63
N ALA A 429 -2.15 -26.01 7.81
CA ALA A 429 -0.98 -26.87 7.63
C ALA A 429 -0.34 -27.14 9.00
N ILE A 430 0.05 -28.40 9.25
CA ILE A 430 0.66 -28.82 10.52
C ILE A 430 2.00 -28.10 10.71
N TRP A 431 2.70 -27.84 9.61
CA TRP A 431 3.92 -27.03 9.57
C TRP A 431 4.04 -26.32 8.23
N GLN A 432 4.66 -25.14 8.22
CA GLN A 432 4.92 -24.37 7.02
C GLN A 432 6.26 -23.64 7.06
N SER A 433 6.94 -23.48 5.92
CA SER A 433 8.21 -22.74 5.86
C SER A 433 8.02 -21.25 6.13
N PHE A 434 6.84 -20.69 5.79
CA PHE A 434 6.54 -19.28 6.00
C PHE A 434 6.54 -18.85 7.47
N SER A 435 6.28 -19.76 8.41
CA SER A 435 6.37 -19.49 9.85
C SER A 435 7.80 -19.48 10.41
N GLN A 436 8.82 -19.74 9.57
CA GLN A 436 10.23 -19.66 9.93
C GLN A 436 11.00 -18.95 8.82
N PRO A 437 10.76 -17.64 8.59
CA PRO A 437 11.41 -16.90 7.53
C PRO A 437 12.92 -16.82 7.77
N SER A 438 13.69 -16.55 6.70
CA SER A 438 15.15 -16.41 6.77
C SER A 438 15.55 -14.95 6.54
N ASP A 439 16.22 -14.60 5.44
CA ASP A 439 16.56 -13.23 5.06
C ASP A 439 15.51 -12.59 4.13
N THR A 440 14.60 -13.39 3.59
CA THR A 440 13.70 -13.01 2.50
C THR A 440 12.24 -13.21 2.88
N LEU A 441 11.40 -12.24 2.52
CA LEU A 441 9.94 -12.30 2.57
C LEU A 441 9.39 -12.35 1.14
N LEU A 442 8.52 -13.31 0.86
CA LEU A 442 7.83 -13.47 -0.42
C LEU A 442 6.46 -12.79 -0.43
N PRO A 443 5.85 -12.55 -1.62
CA PRO A 443 4.49 -12.06 -1.72
C PRO A 443 3.51 -12.94 -0.93
N ASN A 444 2.60 -12.29 -0.20
CA ASN A 444 1.61 -12.89 0.70
C ASN A 444 2.19 -13.72 1.87
N GLN A 445 3.50 -13.67 2.10
CA GLN A 445 4.09 -14.24 3.31
C GLN A 445 3.87 -13.29 4.50
N PRO A 446 3.19 -13.74 5.57
CA PRO A 446 2.97 -12.93 6.76
C PRO A 446 4.23 -12.86 7.62
N LEU A 447 4.68 -11.65 7.94
CA LEU A 447 5.64 -11.40 9.01
C LEU A 447 4.87 -10.88 10.22
N THR A 448 4.65 -11.73 11.23
CA THR A 448 3.96 -11.36 12.48
C THR A 448 4.96 -10.84 13.53
N VAL A 449 4.46 -10.28 14.64
CA VAL A 449 5.29 -9.76 15.74
C VAL A 449 6.19 -10.82 16.41
N SER A 450 5.86 -12.10 16.29
CA SER A 450 6.67 -13.21 16.82
C SER A 450 7.78 -13.67 15.87
N LEU A 451 7.78 -13.21 14.62
CA LEU A 451 8.74 -13.61 13.59
C LEU A 451 9.85 -12.57 13.40
N GLU A 452 11.00 -13.02 12.92
CA GLU A 452 12.16 -12.18 12.62
C GLU A 452 12.78 -12.53 11.27
N LEU A 453 13.23 -11.51 10.52
CA LEU A 453 14.10 -11.72 9.36
C LEU A 453 15.55 -11.59 9.79
N THR A 454 16.40 -12.49 9.34
CA THR A 454 17.81 -12.56 9.74
C THR A 454 18.72 -12.64 8.52
N SER A 455 19.61 -11.65 8.38
CA SER A 455 20.65 -11.61 7.35
C SER A 455 21.73 -12.68 7.56
N ASN A 456 22.53 -12.98 6.53
CA ASN A 456 23.62 -13.94 6.67
C ASN A 456 24.72 -13.40 7.58
N ARG A 457 25.28 -14.29 8.42
CA ARG A 457 26.53 -14.00 9.14
C ARG A 457 27.66 -13.85 8.13
N SER A 458 28.20 -12.64 8.03
CA SER A 458 29.36 -12.42 7.18
C SER A 458 30.60 -12.99 7.88
N PRO A 459 31.47 -13.76 7.19
CA PRO A 459 32.76 -14.13 7.76
C PRO A 459 33.63 -12.91 8.11
N SER A 460 33.44 -11.79 7.40
CA SER A 460 34.20 -10.55 7.56
C SER A 460 33.59 -9.54 8.54
N ARG A 461 32.28 -9.63 8.81
CA ARG A 461 31.56 -8.78 9.78
C ARG A 461 31.15 -9.72 10.90
N GLN A 462 31.80 -9.66 12.06
CA GLN A 462 31.58 -10.60 13.18
C GLN A 462 30.14 -10.59 13.77
N GLY A 463 29.16 -9.97 13.08
CA GLY A 463 27.76 -9.88 13.46
C GLY A 463 26.78 -10.11 12.29
N HIS A 464 25.48 -10.06 12.62
CA HIS A 464 24.38 -10.20 11.67
C HIS A 464 23.22 -9.27 12.05
N TYR A 465 22.42 -8.89 11.07
CA TYR A 465 21.21 -8.10 11.25
C TYR A 465 19.99 -8.98 11.46
N SER A 466 19.14 -8.58 12.39
CA SER A 466 17.79 -9.12 12.60
C SER A 466 16.76 -7.99 12.54
N LEU A 467 15.69 -8.17 11.77
CA LEU A 467 14.58 -7.23 11.66
C LEU A 467 13.33 -7.85 12.33
N LYS A 468 12.70 -7.08 13.23
CA LYS A 468 11.45 -7.46 13.90
C LYS A 468 10.42 -6.35 13.81
N MET A 469 9.16 -6.74 13.89
CA MET A 469 8.08 -5.80 14.13
C MET A 469 7.93 -5.58 15.63
N LEU A 470 7.91 -4.31 16.03
CA LEU A 470 7.79 -3.88 17.41
C LEU A 470 6.44 -3.23 17.59
N GLN A 471 5.58 -3.92 18.33
CA GLN A 471 4.26 -3.43 18.68
C GLN A 471 4.27 -2.92 20.12
N GLN A 472 4.03 -1.62 20.29
CA GLN A 472 3.70 -1.01 21.58
C GLN A 472 2.22 -0.65 21.60
N HIS A 473 1.68 -0.31 22.77
CA HIS A 473 0.25 0.04 22.93
C HIS A 473 -0.24 1.14 21.98
N THR A 474 0.65 2.03 21.52
CA THR A 474 0.32 3.19 20.69
C THR A 474 1.20 3.34 19.45
N SER A 475 2.17 2.45 19.23
CA SER A 475 3.13 2.58 18.13
C SER A 475 3.42 1.23 17.50
N LEU A 476 3.66 1.26 16.20
CA LEU A 476 4.10 0.12 15.42
C LEU A 476 5.33 0.52 14.64
N SER A 477 6.46 -0.14 14.90
CA SER A 477 7.70 0.13 14.18
C SER A 477 8.34 -1.16 13.67
N LEU A 478 9.21 -1.02 12.67
CA LEU A 478 10.17 -2.07 12.34
C LEU A 478 11.47 -1.70 13.04
N GLY A 479 11.95 -2.59 13.90
CA GLY A 479 13.23 -2.46 14.59
C GLY A 479 14.29 -3.30 13.89
N LEU A 480 15.43 -2.68 13.59
CA LEU A 480 16.61 -3.37 13.07
C LEU A 480 17.65 -3.49 14.19
N THR A 481 18.11 -4.71 14.45
CA THR A 481 19.16 -4.97 15.44
C THR A 481 20.39 -5.54 14.75
N TYR A 482 21.56 -4.95 14.99
CA TYR A 482 22.85 -5.52 14.64
C TYR A 482 23.40 -6.30 15.83
N ASN A 483 23.54 -7.62 15.67
CA ASN A 483 23.96 -8.54 16.71
C ASN A 483 25.42 -8.92 16.53
N ILE A 484 26.29 -8.55 17.47
CA ILE A 484 27.72 -8.90 17.49
C ILE A 484 28.13 -9.39 18.90
N ASN A 485 28.78 -10.56 19.01
CA ASN A 485 29.42 -11.08 20.24
C ASN A 485 28.69 -10.79 21.57
N LEU A 486 27.37 -11.04 21.65
CA LEU A 486 26.48 -10.81 22.81
C LEU A 486 26.11 -9.34 23.14
N ASP A 487 26.55 -8.37 22.35
CA ASP A 487 26.17 -6.95 22.48
C ASP A 487 25.33 -6.50 21.27
N PRO A 488 23.99 -6.49 21.38
CA PRO A 488 23.11 -6.03 20.31
C PRO A 488 23.01 -4.50 20.31
N HIS A 489 23.10 -3.90 19.13
CA HIS A 489 22.67 -2.51 18.93
C HIS A 489 21.36 -2.51 18.14
N ALA A 490 20.29 -2.02 18.77
CA ALA A 490 18.96 -1.91 18.18
C ALA A 490 18.69 -0.47 17.72
N ASN A 491 18.40 -0.30 16.43
CA ASN A 491 17.81 0.91 15.88
C ASN A 491 16.29 0.73 15.81
N TYR A 492 15.60 1.23 16.82
CA TYR A 492 14.15 1.16 16.97
C TYR A 492 13.39 2.09 16.00
N SER A 493 14.11 2.98 15.30
CA SER A 493 13.58 3.96 14.34
C SER A 493 13.86 3.57 12.88
N TYR A 494 14.15 2.29 12.62
CA TYR A 494 14.47 1.83 11.27
C TYR A 494 13.31 2.04 10.29
N TRP A 495 12.07 1.85 10.76
CA TRP A 495 10.88 2.47 10.18
C TRP A 495 9.85 2.71 11.29
N SER A 496 9.28 3.90 11.36
CA SER A 496 8.26 4.28 12.33
C SER A 496 6.91 4.38 11.66
N GLY A 497 5.94 3.56 12.09
CA GLY A 497 4.56 3.63 11.64
C GLY A 497 3.77 4.75 12.31
N PRO A 498 2.55 5.05 11.82
CA PRO A 498 1.65 6.00 12.45
C PRO A 498 1.27 5.50 13.85
N GLU A 499 0.96 6.41 14.79
CA GLU A 499 0.40 5.96 16.07
C GLU A 499 -0.97 5.29 15.84
N ILE A 500 -1.12 4.09 16.40
CA ILE A 500 -2.32 3.27 16.26
C ILE A 500 -2.93 3.15 17.66
N SER A 501 -4.20 3.55 17.83
CA SER A 501 -4.88 3.48 19.13
C SER A 501 -5.37 2.06 19.41
N ASN A 502 -4.92 1.45 20.52
CA ASN A 502 -5.51 0.25 21.14
C ASN A 502 -5.85 -0.87 20.16
N VAL A 503 -4.83 -1.41 19.48
CA VAL A 503 -5.00 -2.56 18.60
C VAL A 503 -5.16 -3.81 19.45
N THR A 504 -6.40 -4.24 19.67
CA THR A 504 -6.70 -5.62 20.07
C THR A 504 -6.86 -6.44 18.79
N GLY A 505 -5.78 -7.06 18.31
CA GLY A 505 -5.78 -7.90 17.12
C GLY A 505 -4.38 -8.23 16.62
N ASP A 506 -4.27 -9.28 15.80
CA ASP A 506 -3.00 -9.72 15.21
C ASP A 506 -2.49 -8.68 14.20
N VAL A 507 -1.20 -8.33 14.32
CA VAL A 507 -0.51 -7.38 13.44
C VAL A 507 0.45 -8.14 12.53
N THR A 508 0.34 -7.90 11.22
CA THR A 508 1.09 -8.66 10.21
C THR A 508 1.59 -7.76 9.10
N ALA A 509 2.89 -7.82 8.79
CA ALA A 509 3.47 -7.18 7.62
C ALA A 509 3.49 -8.14 6.42
N ILE A 510 3.04 -7.65 5.26
CA ILE A 510 2.94 -8.43 4.02
C ILE A 510 3.33 -7.60 2.80
N ILE A 511 3.88 -8.27 1.78
CA ILE A 511 3.97 -7.74 0.42
C ILE A 511 2.73 -8.23 -0.31
N ASP A 512 1.89 -7.33 -0.79
CA ASP A 512 0.72 -7.75 -1.56
C ASP A 512 1.05 -8.04 -3.04
N ASP A 513 0.07 -8.58 -3.76
CA ASP A 513 0.20 -8.94 -5.17
C ASP A 513 0.54 -7.75 -6.08
N THR A 514 0.29 -6.51 -5.62
CA THR A 514 0.65 -5.30 -6.36
C THR A 514 2.14 -4.96 -6.20
N GLY A 515 2.83 -5.57 -5.23
CA GLY A 515 4.20 -5.23 -4.84
C GLY A 515 4.27 -4.10 -3.82
N SER A 516 3.17 -3.78 -3.14
CA SER A 516 3.17 -2.83 -2.03
C SER A 516 3.51 -3.57 -0.73
N PHE A 517 4.41 -3.00 0.06
CA PHE A 517 4.76 -3.51 1.40
C PHE A 517 3.93 -2.77 2.44
N LYS A 518 3.05 -3.50 3.12
CA LYS A 518 2.08 -2.93 4.07
C LYS A 518 2.00 -3.76 5.35
N ILE A 519 1.61 -3.10 6.42
CA ILE A 519 1.35 -3.70 7.71
C ILE A 519 -0.15 -3.61 7.97
N VAL A 520 -0.78 -4.77 8.16
CA VAL A 520 -2.21 -4.93 8.36
C VAL A 520 -2.47 -5.21 9.84
N TYR A 521 -3.51 -4.59 10.39
CA TYR A 521 -3.99 -4.83 11.74
C TYR A 521 -5.47 -5.25 11.73
N GLY A 522 -5.79 -6.36 12.41
CA GLY A 522 -7.16 -6.92 12.49
C GLY A 522 -7.55 -7.85 11.32
N GLU A 523 -8.72 -8.47 11.40
CA GLU A 523 -9.21 -9.47 10.43
C GLU A 523 -9.63 -8.89 9.07
N SER A 524 -9.75 -7.56 8.92
CA SER A 524 -10.12 -6.90 7.67
C SER A 524 -8.96 -6.07 7.09
N SER A 525 -8.77 -6.13 5.77
CA SER A 525 -7.78 -5.33 5.02
C SER A 525 -8.05 -3.81 5.03
N THR A 526 -9.04 -3.34 5.79
CA THR A 526 -9.44 -1.93 5.91
C THR A 526 -8.52 -1.13 6.83
N GLY A 527 -7.66 -1.80 7.61
CA GLY A 527 -6.62 -1.22 8.45
C GLY A 527 -5.20 -1.55 7.99
N ALA A 528 -4.79 -1.12 6.80
CA ALA A 528 -3.43 -1.35 6.30
C ALA A 528 -2.61 -0.05 6.26
N VAL A 529 -1.44 -0.05 6.91
CA VAL A 529 -0.42 1.01 6.82
C VAL A 529 0.61 0.61 5.77
N TYR A 530 0.83 1.45 4.76
CA TYR A 530 1.84 1.18 3.75
C TYR A 530 3.22 1.66 4.23
N VAL A 531 4.18 0.74 4.31
CA VAL A 531 5.60 1.06 4.45
C VAL A 531 6.16 1.53 3.10
N TYR A 532 5.74 0.83 2.04
CA TYR A 532 5.98 1.19 0.65
C TYR A 532 4.72 0.89 -0.16
N LYS A 533 4.22 1.89 -0.88
CA LYS A 533 3.10 1.72 -1.81
C LYS A 533 3.63 1.75 -3.24
N ASN A 534 3.31 0.72 -4.02
CA ASN A 534 3.71 0.69 -5.42
C ASN A 534 2.91 1.76 -6.21
N PRO A 535 3.55 2.72 -6.89
CA PRO A 535 2.86 3.77 -7.65
C PRO A 535 1.94 3.26 -8.77
N ALA A 536 2.06 2.00 -9.19
CA ALA A 536 1.10 1.36 -10.10
C ALA A 536 -0.34 1.28 -9.54
N ASP A 537 -0.52 1.50 -8.24
CA ASP A 537 -1.81 1.49 -7.55
C ASP A 537 -2.59 2.81 -7.69
N GLU A 538 -1.92 3.95 -7.98
CA GLU A 538 -2.60 5.25 -8.19
C GLU A 538 -3.39 5.31 -9.51
N ASN A 539 -2.88 4.66 -10.56
CA ASN A 539 -3.57 4.58 -11.85
C ASN A 539 -4.81 3.67 -11.85
N ARG A 540 -5.16 3.02 -10.73
CA ARG A 540 -6.41 2.26 -10.59
C ARG A 540 -7.59 3.08 -10.05
N ASN A 541 -7.35 4.22 -9.39
CA ASN A 541 -8.42 5.00 -8.75
C ASN A 541 -8.80 6.31 -9.47
N TYR A 542 -8.20 6.63 -10.63
CA TYR A 542 -8.56 7.84 -11.41
C TYR A 542 -8.95 7.59 -12.88
N ASN A 543 -9.16 6.34 -13.29
CA ASN A 543 -9.71 6.02 -14.61
C ASN A 543 -10.81 4.95 -14.50
N ASN A 544 -12.05 5.41 -14.28
CA ASN A 544 -13.20 4.81 -14.96
C ASN A 544 -13.14 5.22 -16.44
N SER A 545 -12.16 4.66 -17.15
CA SER A 545 -12.15 4.51 -18.59
C SER A 545 -11.61 3.11 -18.88
N SER A 546 -12.52 2.27 -19.37
CA SER A 546 -12.28 0.89 -19.76
C SER A 546 -11.33 0.84 -20.95
N ASN A 547 -10.02 0.70 -20.72
CA ASN A 547 -9.08 0.07 -21.67
C ASN A 547 -7.68 -0.17 -21.04
N SER A 548 -7.17 -1.40 -21.23
CA SER A 548 -5.81 -1.87 -20.94
C SER A 548 -5.47 -2.32 -19.49
N ARG A 549 -6.05 -3.46 -19.06
CA ARG A 549 -5.24 -4.43 -18.29
C ARG A 549 -4.66 -5.43 -19.27
N LEU A 550 -3.53 -5.06 -19.90
CA LEU A 550 -2.62 -6.03 -20.47
C LEU A 550 -2.32 -7.09 -19.40
N THR A 551 -2.46 -8.35 -19.74
CA THR A 551 -1.91 -9.50 -19.02
C THR A 551 -0.38 -9.41 -19.03
N LYS A 552 0.18 -8.56 -18.17
CA LYS A 552 1.57 -8.74 -17.74
C LYS A 552 1.59 -9.98 -16.85
N LYS A 553 2.50 -10.93 -17.15
CA LYS A 553 2.82 -12.05 -16.23
C LYS A 553 3.02 -11.50 -14.81
N PRO A 554 2.63 -12.22 -13.75
CA PRO A 554 2.92 -11.78 -12.39
C PRO A 554 4.41 -11.53 -12.27
N VAL A 555 4.74 -10.30 -11.93
CA VAL A 555 6.12 -9.84 -11.81
C VAL A 555 6.68 -10.44 -10.54
N LEU A 556 7.72 -11.26 -10.65
CA LEU A 556 8.36 -11.87 -9.48
C LEU A 556 8.96 -10.78 -8.60
N ARG A 557 8.64 -10.84 -7.30
CA ARG A 557 9.14 -9.90 -6.30
C ARG A 557 9.63 -10.63 -5.07
N LYS A 558 10.57 -10.00 -4.37
CA LYS A 558 11.07 -10.45 -3.06
C LYS A 558 11.51 -9.25 -2.24
N LEU A 559 11.26 -9.27 -0.94
CA LEU A 559 11.80 -8.29 0.01
C LEU A 559 12.93 -8.98 0.79
N VAL A 560 14.13 -8.41 0.76
CA VAL A 560 15.33 -9.04 1.32
C VAL A 560 15.97 -8.11 2.34
N LEU A 561 16.27 -8.65 3.53
CA LEU A 561 17.16 -8.03 4.49
C LEU A 561 18.61 -8.33 4.07
N GLU A 562 19.26 -7.35 3.45
CA GLU A 562 20.63 -7.52 2.96
C GLU A 562 21.65 -7.64 4.10
N ASN A 563 22.84 -8.17 3.79
CA ASN A 563 23.96 -8.27 4.75
C ASN A 563 24.54 -6.91 5.18
N ASN A 564 24.07 -5.80 4.58
CA ASN A 564 24.38 -4.42 5.01
C ASN A 564 23.31 -3.84 5.96
N GLY A 565 22.30 -4.62 6.33
CA GLY A 565 21.20 -4.22 7.20
C GLY A 565 20.08 -3.44 6.50
N ASN A 566 20.16 -3.20 5.19
CA ASN A 566 19.11 -2.51 4.44
C ASN A 566 18.05 -3.51 3.93
N LEU A 567 16.79 -3.15 4.09
CA LEU A 567 15.63 -3.91 3.64
C LEU A 567 15.28 -3.40 2.25
N ARG A 568 15.38 -4.27 1.24
CA ARG A 568 15.17 -3.90 -0.16
C ARG A 568 14.13 -4.75 -0.85
N LEU A 569 13.24 -4.08 -1.59
CA LEU A 569 12.28 -4.73 -2.46
C LEU A 569 12.89 -4.87 -3.86
N TYR A 570 12.91 -6.09 -4.37
CA TYR A 570 13.39 -6.40 -5.72
C TYR A 570 12.27 -6.86 -6.63
N ARG A 571 12.36 -6.45 -7.89
CA ARG A 571 11.59 -6.96 -9.02
C ARG A 571 12.49 -7.72 -9.98
N TRP A 572 12.04 -8.87 -10.46
CA TRP A 572 12.70 -9.53 -11.58
C TRP A 572 12.37 -8.81 -12.89
N ASP A 573 13.38 -8.39 -13.63
CA ASP A 573 13.24 -7.77 -14.94
C ASP A 573 13.98 -8.59 -15.99
N ASN A 574 13.33 -8.90 -17.11
CA ASN A 574 13.90 -9.74 -18.16
C ASN A 574 14.74 -8.94 -19.17
N ASP A 575 14.58 -7.61 -19.26
CA ASP A 575 15.07 -6.80 -20.38
C ASP A 575 15.92 -5.57 -19.95
N MET A 576 16.60 -5.63 -18.80
CA MET A 576 17.49 -4.55 -18.37
C MET A 576 18.83 -4.64 -19.12
N ASN A 577 19.08 -3.72 -20.05
CA ASN A 577 20.29 -3.67 -20.90
C ASN A 577 20.57 -4.99 -21.67
N GLY A 578 19.51 -5.73 -22.03
CA GLY A 578 19.64 -7.02 -22.71
C GLY A 578 19.99 -8.21 -21.80
N SER A 579 19.85 -8.06 -20.48
CA SER A 579 20.09 -9.12 -19.49
C SER A 579 18.96 -9.21 -18.45
N SER A 580 18.58 -10.42 -18.06
CA SER A 580 17.58 -10.66 -17.04
C SER A 580 18.22 -10.63 -15.65
N GLN A 581 17.75 -9.75 -14.76
CA GLN A 581 18.34 -9.56 -13.43
C GLN A 581 17.33 -9.04 -12.39
N TRP A 582 17.66 -9.20 -11.11
CA TRP A 582 16.92 -8.58 -10.01
C TRP A 582 17.23 -7.08 -9.92
N VAL A 583 16.21 -6.25 -10.04
CA VAL A 583 16.31 -4.79 -9.97
C VAL A 583 15.71 -4.29 -8.65
N PRO A 584 16.42 -3.44 -7.89
CA PRO A 584 15.85 -2.84 -6.67
C PRO A 584 14.76 -1.82 -7.04
N GLU A 585 13.55 -2.00 -6.52
CA GLU A 585 12.42 -1.06 -6.65
C GLU A 585 12.36 -0.08 -5.47
N TRP A 586 12.73 -0.53 -4.27
CA TRP A 586 12.67 0.26 -3.04
C TRP A 586 13.71 -0.20 -2.02
N ALA A 587 14.11 0.71 -1.13
CA ALA A 587 14.98 0.45 0.01
C ALA A 587 14.48 1.23 1.24
N ALA A 588 14.52 0.61 2.42
CA ALA A 588 14.07 1.23 3.66
C ALA A 588 14.92 2.47 4.02
N VAL A 589 16.24 2.37 3.84
CA VAL A 589 17.17 3.47 4.15
C VAL A 589 17.86 3.94 2.88
N SER A 590 17.76 5.23 2.56
CA SER A 590 18.37 5.82 1.36
C SER A 590 19.88 6.04 1.51
N ASN A 591 20.36 6.40 2.70
CA ASN A 591 21.77 6.56 3.01
C ASN A 591 22.27 5.34 3.81
N PRO A 592 23.08 4.45 3.20
CA PRO A 592 23.58 3.27 3.91
C PRO A 592 24.30 3.61 5.22
N CYS A 593 24.99 4.75 5.32
CA CYS A 593 25.74 5.11 6.52
C CYS A 593 24.87 5.38 7.76
N ASP A 594 23.55 5.49 7.61
CA ASP A 594 22.61 5.59 8.73
C ASP A 594 22.34 4.22 9.40
N ILE A 595 22.87 3.14 8.83
CA ILE A 595 22.75 1.78 9.34
C ILE A 595 24.01 1.41 10.14
N ALA A 596 23.82 1.12 11.43
CA ALA A 596 24.91 0.66 12.29
C ALA A 596 25.54 -0.65 11.79
N GLY A 597 26.83 -0.84 12.00
CA GLY A 597 27.58 -2.07 11.72
C GLY A 597 28.18 -2.17 10.31
N ILE A 598 27.95 -1.20 9.42
CA ILE A 598 28.46 -1.25 8.04
C ILE A 598 29.99 -1.27 7.95
N CYS A 599 30.66 -0.47 8.79
CA CYS A 599 32.11 -0.26 8.71
C CYS A 599 32.92 -0.91 9.85
N GLY A 600 32.29 -1.68 10.74
CA GLY A 600 32.97 -2.22 11.93
C GLY A 600 33.58 -1.09 12.76
N ASN A 601 34.89 -1.10 12.98
CA ASN A 601 35.59 -0.05 13.74
C ASN A 601 35.95 1.19 12.89
N GLY A 602 35.48 1.27 11.65
CA GLY A 602 35.73 2.39 10.73
C GLY A 602 34.61 3.44 10.71
N VAL A 603 34.84 4.51 9.96
CA VAL A 603 33.86 5.56 9.68
C VAL A 603 33.26 5.34 8.30
N CYS A 604 31.94 5.34 8.22
CA CYS A 604 31.19 5.25 6.98
C CYS A 604 31.15 6.59 6.28
N ASN A 605 31.53 6.57 5.01
CA ASN A 605 31.37 7.66 4.07
C ASN A 605 30.61 7.17 2.83
N LEU A 606 29.97 8.09 2.14
CA LEU A 606 29.36 7.78 0.86
C LEU A 606 30.41 7.78 -0.25
N ASP A 607 30.33 6.77 -1.13
CA ASP A 607 31.15 6.71 -2.33
C ASP A 607 30.85 7.88 -3.28
N ARG A 608 31.65 8.03 -4.35
CA ARG A 608 31.45 9.10 -5.35
C ARG A 608 30.06 9.07 -5.99
N THR A 609 29.40 7.92 -6.02
CA THR A 609 28.05 7.77 -6.58
C THR A 609 26.94 8.15 -5.60
N LYS A 610 27.28 8.41 -4.32
CA LYS A 610 26.37 8.68 -3.21
C LYS A 610 25.34 7.58 -2.96
N LYS A 611 25.63 6.35 -3.39
CA LYS A 611 24.69 5.21 -3.29
C LYS A 611 25.25 4.06 -2.47
N ASN A 612 26.57 3.97 -2.34
CA ASN A 612 27.22 2.91 -1.58
C ASN A 612 28.04 3.46 -0.42
N ALA A 613 28.11 2.70 0.66
CA ALA A 613 29.04 2.96 1.73
C ALA A 613 30.49 2.60 1.33
N GLU A 614 31.41 3.50 1.65
CA GLU A 614 32.85 3.35 1.64
C GLU A 614 33.37 3.57 3.06
N CYS A 615 34.22 2.69 3.55
CA CYS A 615 34.66 2.71 4.95
C CYS A 615 36.11 3.17 5.08
N LEU A 616 36.31 4.16 5.94
CA LEU A 616 37.60 4.73 6.29
C LEU A 616 38.02 4.21 7.67
N CYS A 617 39.20 3.58 7.75
CA CYS A 617 39.67 3.04 9.03
C CYS A 617 40.20 4.13 9.93
N LEU A 618 39.86 4.04 11.22
CA LEU A 618 40.35 4.94 12.24
C LEU A 618 41.87 4.77 12.44
N PRO A 619 42.56 5.81 12.92
CA PRO A 619 43.97 5.70 13.30
C PRO A 619 44.22 4.52 14.25
N GLY A 620 45.17 3.64 13.93
CA GLY A 620 45.46 2.43 14.71
C GLY A 620 44.65 1.18 14.32
N SER A 621 43.65 1.31 13.46
CA SER A 621 42.92 0.17 12.87
C SER A 621 43.38 -0.11 11.44
N VAL A 622 43.21 -1.36 10.98
CA VAL A 622 43.65 -1.80 9.65
C VAL A 622 42.49 -2.41 8.87
N LYS A 623 42.55 -2.33 7.53
CA LYS A 623 41.61 -3.03 6.65
C LYS A 623 41.93 -4.52 6.66
N LEU A 624 40.92 -5.37 6.84
CA LEU A 624 41.08 -6.83 6.78
C LEU A 624 41.42 -7.30 5.36
N PRO A 625 42.51 -8.07 5.16
CA PRO A 625 42.87 -8.62 3.86
C PRO A 625 42.29 -10.03 3.70
N ASP A 626 41.03 -10.16 3.27
CA ASP A 626 40.61 -11.24 2.36
C ASP A 626 39.12 -11.18 1.92
N GLN A 627 38.91 -11.54 0.65
CA GLN A 627 37.68 -11.83 -0.09
C GLN A 627 36.63 -10.72 -0.37
N GLU A 628 36.65 -10.31 -1.64
CA GLU A 628 35.62 -9.75 -2.53
C GLU A 628 34.87 -8.45 -2.23
N ASN A 629 34.97 -7.84 -1.05
CA ASN A 629 34.63 -6.41 -0.88
C ASN A 629 35.17 -5.87 0.46
N ALA A 630 36.45 -5.48 0.47
CA ALA A 630 37.15 -4.92 1.63
C ALA A 630 36.54 -3.58 2.11
N LYS A 631 35.51 -3.67 2.97
CA LYS A 631 34.82 -2.51 3.56
C LYS A 631 34.84 -2.47 5.09
N LEU A 632 35.56 -3.36 5.78
CA LEU A 632 35.57 -3.36 7.24
C LEU A 632 36.95 -3.10 7.82
N CYS A 633 36.94 -2.36 8.93
CA CYS A 633 38.11 -2.03 9.72
C CYS A 633 38.06 -2.84 11.02
N SER A 634 39.19 -3.44 11.37
CA SER A 634 39.36 -4.17 12.62
C SER A 634 40.49 -3.56 13.43
N ASP A 635 40.42 -3.71 14.75
CA ASP A 635 41.50 -3.30 15.63
C ASP A 635 42.77 -4.10 15.35
N ASN A 636 43.91 -3.41 15.42
CA ASN A 636 45.20 -4.08 15.52
C ASN A 636 45.38 -4.52 16.98
N SER A 637 44.92 -5.74 17.30
CA SER A 637 44.94 -6.34 18.65
C SER A 637 46.24 -6.01 19.41
N SER A 638 46.15 -5.10 20.40
CA SER A 638 47.20 -4.81 21.40
C SER A 638 46.79 -3.76 22.45
N LEU A 639 45.61 -3.11 22.34
CA LEU A 639 45.17 -2.05 23.27
C LEU A 639 44.45 -2.56 24.54
N VAL A 640 43.84 -3.75 24.49
CA VAL A 640 42.98 -4.26 25.58
C VAL A 640 43.71 -5.29 26.47
N GLU A 641 44.64 -6.08 25.93
CA GLU A 641 45.37 -7.12 26.69
C GLU A 641 46.36 -6.54 27.74
N GLU A 642 46.79 -5.28 27.61
CA GLU A 642 47.76 -4.66 28.53
C GLU A 642 47.14 -4.13 29.85
N CYS A 643 45.80 -4.12 30.01
CA CYS A 643 45.17 -3.71 31.29
C CYS A 643 45.17 -4.83 32.35
N GLU A 644 45.39 -6.09 31.98
CA GLU A 644 45.39 -7.23 32.93
C GLU A 644 46.78 -7.52 33.51
N THR A 645 47.84 -7.09 32.82
CA THR A 645 49.22 -7.12 33.34
C THR A 645 49.60 -5.75 33.88
N ASN A 646 50.04 -5.66 35.14
CA ASN A 646 50.41 -4.44 35.89
C ASN A 646 51.53 -3.55 35.30
N THR A 647 51.79 -3.59 34.00
CA THR A 647 52.79 -2.77 33.30
C THR A 647 52.14 -1.62 32.52
N TYR A 648 51.47 -0.73 33.24
CA TYR A 648 51.05 0.56 32.69
C TYR A 648 52.27 1.45 32.47
N ARG A 649 52.84 1.48 31.25
CA ARG A 649 53.88 2.46 30.92
C ARG A 649 53.23 3.82 30.67
N ASN A 650 53.47 4.78 31.56
CA ASN A 650 53.13 6.18 31.33
C ASN A 650 53.75 6.65 30.00
N GLY A 651 52.91 7.12 29.07
CA GLY A 651 53.34 7.62 27.75
C GLY A 651 53.20 6.64 26.58
N ALA A 652 52.69 5.42 26.77
CA ALA A 652 52.52 4.44 25.69
C ALA A 652 51.38 4.76 24.71
N PHE A 653 50.42 5.61 25.11
CA PHE A 653 49.22 5.92 24.33
C PHE A 653 49.07 7.42 24.09
N LYS A 654 48.49 7.78 22.94
CA LYS A 654 48.12 9.15 22.56
C LYS A 654 46.69 9.19 22.02
N ILE A 655 46.05 10.35 22.14
CA ILE A 655 44.76 10.62 21.51
C ILE A 655 44.97 11.10 20.08
N SER A 656 44.31 10.44 19.14
CA SER A 656 44.17 10.88 17.75
C SER A 656 42.78 11.47 17.55
N THR A 657 42.69 12.71 17.09
CA THR A 657 41.42 13.42 16.88
C THR A 657 40.90 13.19 15.47
N VAL A 658 39.62 12.83 15.35
CA VAL A 658 38.88 12.71 14.09
C VAL A 658 37.69 13.66 14.15
N GLN A 659 37.77 14.74 13.37
CA GLN A 659 36.75 15.78 13.33
C GLN A 659 35.52 15.33 12.53
N GLU A 660 34.39 16.00 12.75
CA GLU A 660 33.12 15.80 12.05
C GLU A 660 32.67 14.33 12.05
N THR A 661 32.85 13.63 13.17
CA THR A 661 32.64 12.19 13.26
C THR A 661 31.92 11.85 14.56
N ASN A 662 30.84 11.09 14.43
CA ASN A 662 30.10 10.47 15.53
C ASN A 662 30.09 8.95 15.34
N TYR A 663 29.60 8.22 16.34
CA TYR A 663 29.71 6.78 16.42
C TYR A 663 28.42 6.14 16.92
N TYR A 664 28.07 4.99 16.36
CA TYR A 664 27.02 4.16 16.93
C TYR A 664 27.59 3.39 18.13
N PHE A 665 26.91 3.39 19.27
CA PHE A 665 27.34 2.64 20.45
C PHE A 665 26.15 2.16 21.27
N SER A 666 26.30 1.00 21.90
CA SER A 666 25.35 0.46 22.86
C SER A 666 25.58 1.06 24.25
N GLU A 667 24.57 1.02 25.12
CA GLU A 667 24.73 1.41 26.54
C GLU A 667 25.86 0.61 27.22
N ARG A 668 26.04 -0.65 26.83
CA ARG A 668 27.10 -1.52 27.35
C ARG A 668 28.49 -1.05 26.93
N SER A 669 28.61 -0.32 25.83
CA SER A 669 29.88 0.23 25.35
C SER A 669 30.33 1.47 26.13
N ILE A 670 29.42 2.09 26.90
CA ILE A 670 29.69 3.30 27.69
C ILE A 670 30.40 2.92 28.99
N ILE A 671 31.54 3.57 29.26
CA ILE A 671 32.25 3.51 30.55
C ILE A 671 31.73 4.61 31.47
N ALA A 672 31.63 5.84 30.95
CA ALA A 672 31.27 7.03 31.71
C ALA A 672 30.62 8.10 30.82
N ASN A 673 29.80 8.93 31.45
CA ASN A 673 29.17 10.12 30.87
C ASN A 673 29.71 11.37 31.57
N TYR A 674 30.31 12.30 30.83
CA TYR A 674 30.83 13.57 31.35
C TYR A 674 30.15 14.80 30.73
N SER A 675 28.90 14.65 30.27
CA SER A 675 28.14 15.72 29.60
C SER A 675 27.96 16.98 30.47
N ASP A 676 27.86 16.84 31.79
CA ASP A 676 27.64 17.98 32.70
C ASP A 676 28.85 18.92 32.89
N ASN A 677 30.06 18.50 32.48
CA ASN A 677 31.31 19.22 32.71
C ASN A 677 32.26 19.18 31.50
N GLY A 678 31.71 18.82 30.33
CA GLY A 678 32.46 18.47 29.12
C GLY A 678 32.98 19.68 28.36
N ASN A 679 34.26 19.98 28.54
CA ASN A 679 35.02 20.79 27.57
C ASN A 679 35.59 19.83 26.50
N LEU A 680 35.53 20.22 25.22
CA LEU A 680 36.06 19.46 24.06
C LEU A 680 37.41 18.79 24.35
N LYS A 681 38.38 19.54 24.92
CA LYS A 681 39.73 19.04 25.21
C LYS A 681 39.75 18.02 26.37
N LYS A 682 38.90 18.22 27.37
CA LYS A 682 38.82 17.37 28.57
C LYS A 682 38.21 16.01 28.26
N CYS A 683 37.33 15.91 27.26
CA CYS A 683 36.70 14.66 26.85
C CYS A 683 37.72 13.62 26.32
N GLY A 684 38.71 14.06 25.55
CA GLY A 684 39.82 13.21 25.10
C GLY A 684 40.77 12.82 26.23
N GLU A 685 41.07 13.75 27.15
CA GLU A 685 41.95 13.51 28.30
C GLU A 685 41.36 12.45 29.28
N MET A 686 40.04 12.46 29.48
CA MET A 686 39.36 11.45 30.30
C MET A 686 39.49 10.03 29.72
N CYS A 687 39.37 9.88 28.40
CA CYS A 687 39.61 8.59 27.75
C CYS A 687 41.08 8.15 27.85
N LEU A 688 42.02 9.09 27.76
CA LEU A 688 43.44 8.78 27.91
C LEU A 688 43.76 8.27 29.33
N ALA A 689 43.12 8.83 30.35
CA ALA A 689 43.29 8.44 31.74
C ALA A 689 42.67 7.07 32.10
N ASP A 690 41.61 6.66 31.40
CA ASP A 690 40.94 5.38 31.63
C ASP A 690 41.58 4.24 30.83
N CYS A 691 41.93 3.12 31.49
CA CYS A 691 42.57 1.97 30.84
C CYS A 691 41.69 1.30 29.80
N LYS A 692 40.41 1.13 30.13
CA LYS A 692 39.45 0.38 29.33
C LYS A 692 38.90 1.21 28.19
N CYS A 693 39.12 2.53 28.20
CA CYS A 693 38.69 3.40 27.12
C CYS A 693 39.46 3.13 25.82
N VAL A 694 38.72 2.97 24.73
CA VAL A 694 39.25 2.90 23.37
C VAL A 694 39.03 4.20 22.61
N ALA A 695 37.94 4.93 22.90
CA ALA A 695 37.67 6.23 22.33
C ALA A 695 36.67 7.04 23.17
N SER A 696 36.63 8.35 22.98
CA SER A 696 35.56 9.21 23.46
C SER A 696 34.95 10.06 22.36
N VAL A 697 33.66 10.37 22.47
CA VAL A 697 32.95 11.23 21.53
C VAL A 697 32.43 12.47 22.25
N TYR A 698 32.68 13.63 21.65
CA TYR A 698 32.19 14.92 22.09
C TYR A 698 31.33 15.54 21.00
N GLY A 699 30.18 16.09 21.36
CA GLY A 699 29.32 16.81 20.42
C GLY A 699 28.38 17.77 21.13
N LEU A 700 27.53 18.41 20.35
CA LEU A 700 26.48 19.30 20.84
C LEU A 700 25.12 18.74 20.42
N ASP A 701 24.25 18.51 21.39
CA ASP A 701 22.84 18.15 21.17
C ASP A 701 21.96 19.30 21.65
N ASP A 702 21.25 19.98 20.75
CA ASP A 702 20.49 21.21 21.03
C ASP A 702 21.25 22.22 21.91
N GLU A 703 22.50 22.52 21.53
CA GLU A 703 23.45 23.40 22.23
C GLU A 703 23.96 22.91 23.60
N LYS A 704 23.57 21.71 24.06
CA LYS A 704 24.15 21.08 25.25
C LYS A 704 25.32 20.18 24.88
N PRO A 705 26.51 20.35 25.49
CA PRO A 705 27.64 19.48 25.22
C PRO A 705 27.41 18.09 25.81
N TYR A 706 27.71 17.05 25.03
CA TYR A 706 27.81 15.70 25.54
C TYR A 706 29.24 15.16 25.39
N CYS A 707 29.63 14.29 26.31
CA CYS A 707 30.91 13.59 26.28
C CYS A 707 30.75 12.16 26.77
N TRP A 708 30.91 11.20 25.87
CA TRP A 708 30.80 9.76 26.16
C TRP A 708 32.15 9.09 26.05
N ILE A 709 32.51 8.29 27.06
CA ILE A 709 33.74 7.50 27.10
C ILE A 709 33.38 6.05 26.77
N LEU A 710 34.02 5.48 25.75
CA LEU A 710 33.63 4.21 25.15
C LEU A 710 34.73 3.15 25.32
N LYS A 711 34.34 1.91 25.65
CA LYS A 711 35.24 0.74 25.73
C LYS A 711 35.28 -0.10 24.45
N SER A 712 34.41 0.21 23.47
CA SER A 712 34.32 -0.51 22.19
C SER A 712 33.75 0.39 21.08
N LEU A 713 34.13 0.12 19.83
CA LEU A 713 33.71 0.81 18.60
C LEU A 713 33.12 -0.16 17.56
N ASN A 714 32.45 -1.21 18.02
CA ASN A 714 32.02 -2.32 17.16
C ASN A 714 30.93 -2.00 16.11
N PHE A 715 30.29 -0.82 16.17
CA PHE A 715 29.07 -0.51 15.40
C PHE A 715 29.26 0.53 14.29
N GLY A 716 30.48 1.01 14.04
CA GLY A 716 30.76 1.95 12.96
C GLY A 716 30.46 3.41 13.28
N GLY A 717 31.29 4.27 12.71
CA GLY A 717 31.14 5.72 12.75
C GLY A 717 30.42 6.25 11.53
N PHE A 718 29.91 7.47 11.64
CA PHE A 718 29.33 8.22 10.54
C PHE A 718 29.77 9.68 10.63
N ARG A 719 29.68 10.38 9.49
CA ARG A 719 30.05 11.80 9.44
C ARG A 719 28.97 12.64 10.11
N ASP A 720 29.39 13.44 11.08
CA ASP A 720 28.52 14.34 11.84
C ASP A 720 29.28 15.64 12.11
N PRO A 721 28.95 16.75 11.41
CA PRO A 721 29.65 18.02 11.55
C PRO A 721 29.66 18.60 12.99
N GLY A 722 28.70 18.20 13.82
CA GLY A 722 28.56 18.66 15.21
C GLY A 722 29.41 17.89 16.22
N SER A 723 30.06 16.79 15.81
CA SER A 723 30.75 15.86 16.71
C SER A 723 32.23 15.71 16.39
N THR A 724 33.00 15.35 17.41
CA THR A 724 34.42 15.03 17.33
C THR A 724 34.70 13.73 18.07
N LEU A 725 35.38 12.80 17.41
CA LEU A 725 35.81 11.52 17.97
C LEU A 725 37.30 11.59 18.38
N PHE A 726 37.60 11.09 19.56
CA PHE A 726 38.95 10.99 20.12
C PHE A 726 39.32 9.53 20.28
N VAL A 727 40.21 9.02 19.43
CA VAL A 727 40.61 7.61 19.41
C VAL A 727 41.92 7.42 20.18
N LYS A 728 41.96 6.47 21.12
CA LYS A 728 43.17 6.12 21.86
C LYS A 728 44.04 5.20 21.00
N THR A 729 45.28 5.60 20.75
CA THR A 729 46.21 4.91 19.84
C THR A 729 47.58 4.73 20.48
N ARG A 730 48.35 3.71 20.07
CA ARG A 730 49.73 3.52 20.54
C ARG A 730 50.64 4.62 19.99
N ALA A 731 51.54 5.16 20.81
CA ALA A 731 52.59 6.03 20.34
C ALA A 731 53.70 5.18 19.68
N ASN A 732 53.82 5.18 18.35
CA ASN A 732 54.96 4.52 17.71
C ASN A 732 56.26 5.28 18.01
N GLU A 733 57.24 4.59 18.58
CA GLU A 733 58.65 4.99 18.56
C GLU A 733 59.09 5.04 17.09
N SER A 734 59.36 6.24 16.58
CA SER A 734 60.04 6.36 15.29
C SER A 734 61.52 6.04 15.51
N TYR A 735 61.90 4.87 15.00
CA TYR A 735 63.26 4.51 14.62
C TYR A 735 63.95 5.72 13.97
N SER A 736 65.05 6.17 14.58
CA SER A 736 66.00 7.04 13.89
C SER A 736 66.65 6.23 12.77
N SER A 737 66.09 6.29 11.57
CA SER A 737 66.80 5.85 10.37
C SER A 737 67.93 6.86 10.10
N ASN A 738 69.13 6.46 10.51
CA ASN A 738 70.39 6.99 10.00
C ASN A 738 70.35 6.99 8.46
N SER A 739 70.39 8.18 7.87
CA SER A 739 70.90 8.39 6.52
C SER A 739 72.05 9.40 6.63
N ASN A 740 73.25 8.85 6.79
CA ASN A 740 74.50 9.53 6.47
C ASN A 740 74.63 9.66 4.94
N ASP A 741 75.45 10.65 4.56
CA ASP A 741 75.99 10.95 3.22
C ASP A 741 75.06 11.73 2.27
N GLY A 742 75.47 12.86 1.69
CA GLY A 742 76.74 13.58 1.77
C GLY A 742 76.66 14.89 0.97
N ASN A 743 77.47 15.86 1.41
CA ASN A 743 78.05 17.00 0.69
C ASN A 743 77.36 17.56 -0.56
N ASN A 744 77.07 18.86 -0.52
CA ASN A 744 77.96 19.79 -1.24
C ASN A 744 77.93 21.21 -0.66
N ASP A 745 79.14 21.67 -0.36
CA ASP A 745 79.63 23.02 -0.11
C ASP A 745 78.77 24.18 -0.64
N SER A 746 78.61 25.21 0.18
CA SER A 746 79.56 26.35 0.11
C SER A 746 79.22 27.50 1.07
N LYS A 747 80.29 27.97 1.74
CA LYS A 747 80.56 29.33 2.24
C LYS A 747 79.88 29.81 3.53
N SER A 748 80.70 29.80 4.58
CA SER A 748 80.79 30.86 5.61
C SER A 748 81.51 32.11 5.01
N PRO A 749 81.76 33.23 5.74
CA PRO A 749 81.42 33.57 7.13
C PRO A 749 80.99 35.06 7.37
N THR A 750 80.53 35.34 8.61
CA THR A 750 80.80 36.56 9.46
C THR A 750 80.30 37.95 8.99
N SER A 751 79.90 38.93 9.82
CA SER A 751 79.83 39.11 11.28
C SER A 751 79.26 40.50 11.62
N HIS A 752 78.86 40.67 12.89
CA HIS A 752 78.78 41.92 13.69
C HIS A 752 77.64 42.93 13.44
N GLY A 753 76.78 43.05 14.46
CA GLY A 753 76.92 44.18 15.40
C GLY A 753 76.04 45.43 15.21
N LEU A 754 75.07 45.54 16.14
CA LEU A 754 74.63 46.74 16.86
C LEU A 754 73.69 47.78 16.23
N ARG A 755 72.55 47.90 16.92
CA ARG A 755 71.75 49.10 17.27
C ARG A 755 70.89 49.75 16.18
N GLN A 756 69.57 49.66 16.36
CA GLN A 756 68.80 50.85 16.73
C GLN A 756 67.42 50.56 17.34
N LYS A 757 67.04 51.45 18.25
CA LYS A 757 65.73 51.60 18.88
C LYS A 757 64.66 51.97 17.84
N VAL A 758 63.40 51.82 18.28
CA VAL A 758 62.15 52.41 17.74
C VAL A 758 61.40 51.55 16.71
N LEU A 759 60.64 50.55 17.19
CA LEU A 759 59.44 50.07 16.48
C LEU A 759 58.44 49.26 17.32
N VAL A 760 58.41 49.44 18.66
CA VAL A 760 57.38 48.77 19.51
C VAL A 760 56.09 49.59 19.58
N ILE A 761 56.19 50.92 19.49
CA ILE A 761 55.04 51.83 19.60
C ILE A 761 54.05 51.69 18.42
N PRO A 762 54.46 51.57 17.14
CA PRO A 762 53.52 51.44 16.02
C PRO A 762 52.73 50.13 16.06
N VAL A 763 53.33 49.05 16.56
CA VAL A 763 52.70 47.72 16.62
C VAL A 763 51.66 47.67 17.74
N VAL A 764 51.97 48.23 18.92
CA VAL A 764 51.01 48.27 20.03
C VAL A 764 49.85 49.23 19.73
N VAL A 765 50.13 50.39 19.14
CA VAL A 765 49.08 51.33 18.69
C VAL A 765 48.25 50.70 17.57
N GLY A 766 48.87 50.02 16.61
CA GLY A 766 48.18 49.29 15.55
C GLY A 766 47.26 48.19 16.08
N MET A 767 47.70 47.42 17.09
CA MET A 767 46.88 46.37 17.71
C MET A 767 45.73 46.95 18.53
N LEU A 768 45.93 48.07 19.25
CA LEU A 768 44.86 48.74 19.97
C LEU A 768 43.82 49.36 19.03
N VAL A 769 44.25 49.95 17.91
CA VAL A 769 43.35 50.45 16.87
C VAL A 769 42.61 49.29 16.20
N LEU A 770 43.25 48.16 15.95
CA LEU A 770 42.60 46.97 15.39
C LEU A 770 41.54 46.41 16.34
N VAL A 771 41.83 46.31 17.64
CA VAL A 771 40.87 45.83 18.65
C VAL A 771 39.72 46.83 18.82
N ALA A 772 39.99 48.13 18.80
CA ALA A 772 38.94 49.16 18.84
C ALA A 772 38.07 49.16 17.59
N LEU A 773 38.66 48.94 16.40
CA LEU A 773 37.93 48.79 15.14
C LEU A 773 37.12 47.50 15.12
N LEU A 774 37.66 46.36 15.59
CA LEU A 774 36.92 45.11 15.72
C LEU A 774 35.80 45.23 16.76
N GLY A 775 36.02 45.96 17.86
CA GLY A 775 35.03 46.28 18.87
C GLY A 775 33.93 47.20 18.35
N MET A 776 34.27 48.24 17.57
CA MET A 776 33.31 49.09 16.87
C MET A 776 32.57 48.34 15.78
N LEU A 777 33.23 47.42 15.06
CA LEU A 777 32.61 46.60 14.03
C LEU A 777 31.68 45.55 14.66
N LEU A 778 32.06 44.96 15.81
CA LEU A 778 31.18 44.10 16.60
C LEU A 778 30.02 44.88 17.18
N TYR A 779 30.26 46.08 17.74
CA TYR A 779 29.21 46.96 18.24
C TYR A 779 28.27 47.39 17.12
N TYR A 780 28.79 47.79 15.96
CA TYR A 780 28.00 48.14 14.78
C TYR A 780 27.26 46.93 14.22
N ASN A 781 27.84 45.73 14.21
CA ASN A 781 27.16 44.51 13.78
C ASN A 781 26.11 44.04 14.78
N VAL A 782 26.32 44.22 16.08
CA VAL A 782 25.36 43.91 17.14
C VAL A 782 24.24 44.94 17.16
N ASP A 783 24.56 46.23 17.04
CA ASP A 783 23.59 47.30 16.96
C ASP A 783 22.81 47.22 15.64
N ARG A 784 23.46 46.97 14.50
CA ARG A 784 22.81 46.65 13.22
C ARG A 784 21.98 45.37 13.31
N LYS A 785 22.42 44.31 13.99
CA LYS A 785 21.57 43.12 14.24
C LYS A 785 20.39 43.44 15.16
N ARG A 786 20.54 44.35 16.13
CA ARG A 786 19.48 44.77 17.05
C ARG A 786 18.48 45.73 16.40
N THR A 787 18.95 46.70 15.60
CA THR A 787 18.12 47.60 14.79
C THR A 787 17.49 46.84 13.64
N LEU A 788 18.17 45.89 12.99
CA LEU A 788 17.57 44.96 12.02
C LEU A 788 16.56 44.03 12.70
N LYS A 789 16.84 43.47 13.89
CA LYS A 789 15.84 42.70 14.65
C LYS A 789 14.63 43.56 15.05
N ARG A 790 14.81 44.83 15.41
CA ARG A 790 13.70 45.77 15.71
C ARG A 790 12.94 46.21 14.46
N ALA A 791 13.64 46.44 13.35
CA ALA A 791 13.04 46.79 12.05
C ALA A 791 12.29 45.58 11.46
N VAL A 792 12.87 44.37 11.55
CA VAL A 792 12.20 43.10 11.24
C VAL A 792 10.99 42.96 12.15
N LYS A 793 11.13 43.16 13.47
CA LYS A 793 10.05 43.07 14.48
C LYS A 793 8.89 44.05 14.22
N ASN A 794 9.16 45.23 13.67
CA ASN A 794 8.15 46.21 13.29
C ASN A 794 7.59 45.99 11.87
N SER A 795 8.32 45.29 10.99
CA SER A 795 7.85 44.83 9.67
C SER A 795 7.08 43.50 9.70
N LEU A 796 6.96 42.86 10.88
CA LEU A 796 6.46 41.49 11.11
C LEU A 796 5.01 41.21 10.70
N ILE A 797 4.24 42.21 10.28
CA ILE A 797 2.85 42.02 9.86
C ILE A 797 2.75 41.79 8.34
N LEU A 798 3.85 41.94 7.60
CA LEU A 798 3.88 41.91 6.13
C LEU A 798 4.58 40.68 5.51
N CYS A 799 5.06 39.71 6.29
CA CYS A 799 5.75 38.52 5.76
C CYS A 799 4.91 37.25 5.88
N ASP A 800 4.85 36.49 4.78
CA ASP A 800 4.03 35.29 4.52
C ASP A 800 4.39 34.05 5.37
N SER A 801 5.16 34.17 6.46
CA SER A 801 5.65 33.02 7.23
C SER A 801 5.58 33.24 8.76
N PRO A 802 5.11 32.23 9.53
CA PRO A 802 5.03 32.29 10.99
C PRO A 802 6.40 32.53 11.64
N VAL A 803 6.42 33.36 12.67
CA VAL A 803 7.66 33.74 13.37
C VAL A 803 7.83 32.93 14.66
N SER A 804 9.07 32.51 14.94
CA SER A 804 9.41 31.86 16.20
C SER A 804 9.53 32.89 17.34
N PHE A 805 8.78 32.68 18.41
CA PHE A 805 8.81 33.44 19.66
C PHE A 805 9.43 32.60 20.78
N THR A 806 10.11 33.23 21.73
CA THR A 806 10.51 32.56 22.98
C THR A 806 9.31 32.45 23.92
N TYR A 807 9.32 31.47 24.83
CA TYR A 807 8.28 31.35 25.87
C TYR A 807 8.20 32.64 26.70
N ARG A 808 9.35 33.22 27.03
CA ARG A 808 9.43 34.48 27.79
C ARG A 808 8.79 35.65 27.04
N ASP A 809 8.96 35.73 25.72
CA ASP A 809 8.30 36.76 24.90
C ASP A 809 6.77 36.65 25.00
N LEU A 810 6.23 35.43 24.89
CA LEU A 810 4.79 35.19 24.95
C LEU A 810 4.22 35.32 26.36
N GLN A 811 4.97 34.91 27.38
CA GLN A 811 4.62 35.12 28.78
C GLN A 811 4.50 36.61 29.10
N ASN A 812 5.43 37.44 28.62
CA ASN A 812 5.33 38.89 28.77
C ASN A 812 4.19 39.48 27.93
N SER A 813 4.04 39.03 26.68
CA SER A 813 3.00 39.53 25.75
C SER A 813 1.58 39.24 26.25
N THR A 814 1.39 38.19 27.05
CA THR A 814 0.10 37.78 27.63
C THR A 814 -0.09 38.21 29.09
N ASN A 815 0.82 39.03 29.63
CA ASN A 815 0.84 39.40 31.05
C ASN A 815 0.71 38.16 31.95
N ASN A 816 1.62 37.20 31.76
CA ASN A 816 1.67 35.91 32.45
C ASN A 816 0.39 35.09 32.28
N PHE A 817 -0.15 35.04 31.05
CA PHE A 817 -1.36 34.29 30.70
C PHE A 817 -2.59 34.69 31.54
N SER A 818 -2.77 35.98 31.80
CA SER A 818 -3.79 36.48 32.73
C SER A 818 -5.21 36.50 32.16
N GLN A 819 -5.37 36.82 30.87
CA GLN A 819 -6.68 36.94 30.24
C GLN A 819 -7.01 35.72 29.37
N LEU A 820 -7.85 34.84 29.91
CA LEU A 820 -8.38 33.66 29.21
C LEU A 820 -9.46 34.07 28.19
N LEU A 821 -9.32 33.58 26.96
CA LEU A 821 -10.31 33.74 25.87
C LEU A 821 -11.19 32.49 25.68
N GLY A 822 -10.61 31.31 25.93
CA GLY A 822 -11.28 30.02 25.85
C GLY A 822 -10.37 28.87 26.27
N SER A 823 -10.95 27.76 26.71
CA SER A 823 -10.23 26.54 27.09
C SER A 823 -11.04 25.33 26.60
N GLY A 824 -10.36 24.33 26.02
CA GLY A 824 -11.00 23.14 25.46
C GLY A 824 -10.01 21.99 25.21
N GLY A 825 -10.45 20.98 24.44
CA GLY A 825 -9.64 19.79 24.14
C GLY A 825 -8.33 20.06 23.40
N PHE A 826 -8.23 21.22 22.73
CA PHE A 826 -7.07 21.69 21.98
C PHE A 826 -6.22 22.69 22.77
N GLY A 827 -6.33 22.70 24.10
CA GLY A 827 -5.58 23.61 24.98
C GLY A 827 -6.29 24.92 25.30
N THR A 828 -5.52 25.87 25.81
CA THR A 828 -6.03 27.08 26.46
C THR A 828 -5.55 28.34 25.74
N VAL A 829 -6.46 29.24 25.37
CA VAL A 829 -6.19 30.43 24.55
C VAL A 829 -6.22 31.70 25.39
N TYR A 830 -5.18 32.52 25.28
CA TYR A 830 -5.02 33.75 26.03
C TYR A 830 -4.91 34.97 25.13
N LYS A 831 -5.38 36.13 25.60
CA LYS A 831 -5.16 37.39 24.91
C LYS A 831 -3.73 37.88 25.14
N GLY A 832 -3.08 38.36 24.09
CA GLY A 832 -1.75 38.96 24.18
C GLY A 832 -1.58 40.17 23.28
N ARG A 833 -0.44 40.84 23.43
CA ARG A 833 -0.01 41.98 22.62
C ARG A 833 1.45 41.84 22.21
N VAL A 834 1.71 41.84 20.90
CA VAL A 834 3.06 41.67 20.33
C VAL A 834 3.48 42.95 19.59
N ALA A 835 4.78 43.24 19.59
CA ALA A 835 5.38 44.39 18.89
C ALA A 835 4.78 45.77 19.24
N GLY A 836 4.33 45.95 20.48
CA GLY A 836 3.90 47.24 21.03
C GLY A 836 2.40 47.48 21.04
N GLU A 837 1.65 47.04 20.00
CA GLU A 837 0.20 47.32 19.92
C GLU A 837 -0.67 46.23 19.27
N THR A 838 -0.10 45.28 18.51
CA THR A 838 -0.90 44.28 17.79
C THR A 838 -1.50 43.24 18.74
N LEU A 839 -2.83 43.15 18.75
CA LEU A 839 -3.54 42.14 19.53
C LEU A 839 -3.38 40.75 18.88
N VAL A 840 -3.06 39.77 19.70
CA VAL A 840 -2.90 38.37 19.29
C VAL A 840 -3.65 37.43 20.23
N ALA A 841 -4.02 36.26 19.73
CA ALA A 841 -4.49 35.14 20.53
C ALA A 841 -3.37 34.10 20.66
N VAL A 842 -2.97 33.80 21.88
CA VAL A 842 -1.90 32.85 22.19
C VAL A 842 -2.53 31.55 22.70
N LYS A 843 -2.56 30.52 21.84
CA LYS A 843 -3.03 29.17 22.17
C LYS A 843 -1.88 28.38 22.79
N ARG A 844 -2.05 27.95 24.04
CA ARG A 844 -1.10 27.11 24.78
C ARG A 844 -1.65 25.69 24.83
N LEU A 845 -0.88 24.74 24.31
CA LEU A 845 -1.29 23.33 24.25
C LEU A 845 -0.90 22.63 25.56
N ASP A 846 -1.86 21.96 26.20
CA ASP A 846 -1.67 21.35 27.53
C ASP A 846 -0.99 19.96 27.46
N ARG A 847 -0.02 19.70 28.36
CA ARG A 847 0.88 18.53 28.36
C ARG A 847 0.22 17.19 28.77
N VAL A 848 -1.07 17.14 29.06
CA VAL A 848 -1.67 15.98 29.74
C VAL A 848 -1.80 14.75 28.83
N LEU A 849 -1.68 14.90 27.50
CA LEU A 849 -1.76 13.81 26.54
C LEU A 849 -0.67 13.94 25.46
N SER A 850 -0.20 12.82 24.92
CA SER A 850 0.72 12.71 23.76
C SER A 850 0.22 13.39 22.46
N HIS A 851 -0.93 14.07 22.53
CA HIS A 851 -1.66 14.62 21.39
C HIS A 851 -1.28 16.09 21.11
N GLY A 852 -0.92 16.87 22.14
CA GLY A 852 -0.63 18.30 22.00
C GLY A 852 0.58 18.63 21.11
N GLU A 853 1.61 17.78 21.10
CA GLU A 853 2.76 17.96 20.19
C GLU A 853 2.39 17.70 18.72
N ARG A 854 1.49 16.74 18.48
CA ARG A 854 1.02 16.43 17.12
C ARG A 854 0.09 17.51 16.59
N GLU A 855 -0.81 18.03 17.42
CA GLU A 855 -1.67 19.17 17.07
C GLU A 855 -0.84 20.40 16.76
N PHE A 856 0.20 20.66 17.56
CA PHE A 856 1.18 21.72 17.31
C PHE A 856 1.83 21.60 15.93
N ILE A 857 2.44 20.45 15.63
CA ILE A 857 3.12 20.21 14.36
C ILE A 857 2.14 20.29 13.19
N THR A 858 0.92 19.78 13.39
CA THR A 858 -0.14 19.80 12.36
C THR A 858 -0.54 21.24 12.04
N GLU A 859 -0.85 22.06 13.05
CA GLU A 859 -1.21 23.48 12.87
C GLU A 859 -0.06 24.24 12.18
N VAL A 860 1.19 24.12 12.67
CA VAL A 860 2.34 24.81 12.05
C VAL A 860 2.54 24.41 10.58
N ASN A 861 2.41 23.12 10.24
CA ASN A 861 2.63 22.64 8.87
C ASN A 861 1.47 22.92 7.92
N THR A 862 0.24 23.02 8.42
CA THR A 862 -0.97 23.28 7.61
C THR A 862 -1.17 24.77 7.42
N ILE A 863 -1.59 25.47 8.47
CA ILE A 863 -1.99 26.88 8.41
C ILE A 863 -0.79 27.82 8.26
N GLY A 864 0.41 27.38 8.64
CA GLY A 864 1.62 28.20 8.57
C GLY A 864 2.02 28.63 7.15
N SER A 865 1.43 28.05 6.10
CA SER A 865 1.67 28.43 4.70
C SER A 865 0.41 28.89 3.95
N MET A 866 -0.71 29.04 4.66
CA MET A 866 -2.02 29.36 4.07
C MET A 866 -2.41 30.81 4.34
N HIS A 867 -2.82 31.54 3.29
CA HIS A 867 -3.29 32.92 3.38
C HIS A 867 -4.59 33.07 2.60
N HIS A 868 -5.69 33.35 3.30
CA HIS A 868 -6.99 33.57 2.71
C HIS A 868 -7.83 34.48 3.62
N MET A 869 -8.72 35.31 3.06
CA MET A 869 -9.51 36.27 3.84
C MET A 869 -10.41 35.59 4.88
N ASN A 870 -10.85 34.36 4.61
CA ASN A 870 -11.73 33.58 5.47
C ASN A 870 -11.00 32.48 6.29
N LEU A 871 -9.70 32.61 6.51
CA LEU A 871 -8.92 31.72 7.39
C LEU A 871 -8.16 32.53 8.43
N VAL A 872 -8.12 32.05 9.67
CA VAL A 872 -7.39 32.74 10.74
C VAL A 872 -5.89 32.64 10.48
N ARG A 873 -5.19 33.78 10.51
CA ARG A 873 -3.75 33.81 10.23
C ARG A 873 -2.92 33.36 11.43
N LEU A 874 -2.04 32.38 11.22
CA LEU A 874 -0.98 32.03 12.17
C LEU A 874 0.16 33.05 12.07
N CYS A 875 0.28 33.91 13.08
CA CYS A 875 1.33 34.93 13.17
C CYS A 875 2.67 34.36 13.62
N GLY A 876 2.68 33.26 14.39
CA GLY A 876 3.90 32.63 14.86
C GLY A 876 3.69 31.50 15.85
N TYR A 877 4.79 30.97 16.38
CA TYR A 877 4.79 29.83 17.28
C TYR A 877 5.93 29.90 18.29
N CYS A 878 5.83 29.14 19.38
CA CYS A 878 6.89 28.89 20.34
C CYS A 878 7.06 27.37 20.51
N SER A 879 8.29 26.90 20.32
CA SER A 879 8.72 25.51 20.50
C SER A 879 9.98 25.52 21.36
N GLU A 880 9.83 25.78 22.65
CA GLU A 880 10.94 25.90 23.62
C GLU A 880 10.74 24.88 24.75
N ASP A 881 11.72 24.00 24.96
CA ASP A 881 11.62 22.85 25.86
C ASP A 881 10.33 22.06 25.62
N SER A 882 9.44 22.05 26.62
CA SER A 882 8.12 21.44 26.59
C SER A 882 6.97 22.39 26.31
N HIS A 883 7.26 23.67 26.05
CA HIS A 883 6.26 24.67 25.78
C HIS A 883 5.94 24.66 24.28
N ARG A 884 4.68 24.36 23.95
CA ARG A 884 4.12 24.44 22.59
C ARG A 884 3.02 25.50 22.60
N LEU A 885 3.28 26.64 21.95
CA LEU A 885 2.32 27.74 21.87
C LEU A 885 2.20 28.23 20.43
N LEU A 886 0.98 28.58 20.03
CA LEU A 886 0.64 29.11 18.71
C LEU A 886 0.09 30.52 18.87
N VAL A 887 0.50 31.43 17.98
CA VAL A 887 0.16 32.85 18.03
C VAL A 887 -0.68 33.18 16.81
N TYR A 888 -1.94 33.48 17.03
CA TYR A 888 -2.92 33.84 16.00
C TYR A 888 -3.24 35.33 16.02
N GLU A 889 -3.77 35.85 14.91
CA GLU A 889 -4.47 37.14 14.95
C GLU A 889 -5.64 37.09 15.95
N TYR A 890 -5.90 38.20 16.65
CA TYR A 890 -6.98 38.28 17.61
C TYR A 890 -8.31 38.63 16.94
N MET A 891 -9.31 37.75 17.09
CA MET A 891 -10.65 37.93 16.53
C MET A 891 -11.57 38.58 17.57
N ILE A 892 -11.91 39.86 17.37
CA ILE A 892 -12.55 40.69 18.41
C ILE A 892 -13.96 40.22 18.78
N ASN A 893 -14.73 39.73 17.82
CA ASN A 893 -16.11 39.27 18.03
C ASN A 893 -16.19 37.81 18.46
N GLY A 894 -15.04 37.14 18.64
CA GLY A 894 -14.99 35.77 19.13
C GLY A 894 -15.58 34.75 18.15
N SER A 895 -16.07 33.63 18.68
CA SER A 895 -16.60 32.50 17.91
C SER A 895 -18.10 32.63 17.62
N LEU A 896 -18.54 32.06 16.50
CA LEU A 896 -19.91 32.16 15.99
C LEU A 896 -20.96 31.56 16.92
N ASP A 897 -20.64 30.49 17.65
CA ASP A 897 -21.52 29.82 18.62
C ASP A 897 -22.13 30.79 19.65
N LYS A 898 -21.33 31.78 20.08
CA LYS A 898 -21.75 32.81 21.05
C LYS A 898 -22.82 33.74 20.51
N TRP A 899 -22.92 33.87 19.20
CA TRP A 899 -23.87 34.76 18.52
C TRP A 899 -25.15 34.05 18.10
N ILE A 900 -25.07 32.76 17.76
CA ILE A 900 -26.24 32.01 17.29
C ILE A 900 -26.97 31.28 18.43
N PHE A 901 -26.29 30.78 19.46
CA PHE A 901 -26.94 29.99 20.53
C PHE A 901 -27.24 30.75 21.82
N SER A 902 -26.65 31.93 22.06
CA SER A 902 -26.85 32.64 23.33
C SER A 902 -28.32 33.05 23.52
N SER A 903 -28.88 32.64 24.67
CA SER A 903 -30.28 32.87 25.06
C SER A 903 -30.48 34.14 25.88
N ASP A 904 -29.43 34.62 26.56
CA ASP A 904 -29.55 35.58 27.67
C ASP A 904 -29.17 37.04 27.32
N ARG A 905 -28.88 37.34 26.04
CA ARG A 905 -28.41 38.65 25.59
C ARG A 905 -29.14 39.12 24.34
N THR A 906 -30.17 39.95 24.53
CA THR A 906 -30.98 40.54 23.44
C THR A 906 -30.22 41.54 22.59
N ASP A 907 -29.07 42.02 23.06
CA ASP A 907 -28.13 42.91 22.37
C ASP A 907 -27.17 42.20 21.40
N MET A 908 -27.16 40.85 21.38
CA MET A 908 -26.22 40.04 20.59
C MET A 908 -26.90 39.19 19.50
N LEU A 909 -27.80 39.79 18.71
CA LEU A 909 -28.50 39.10 17.62
C LEU A 909 -27.94 39.46 16.24
N LEU A 910 -27.42 38.47 15.51
CA LEU A 910 -27.01 38.64 14.11
C LEU A 910 -28.23 38.68 13.18
N SER A 911 -28.28 39.69 12.31
CA SER A 911 -29.29 39.78 11.24
C SER A 911 -29.20 38.59 10.28
N TRP A 912 -30.31 38.26 9.62
CA TRP A 912 -30.33 37.20 8.60
C TRP A 912 -29.25 37.41 7.52
N ARG A 913 -29.14 38.63 7.00
CA ARG A 913 -28.14 39.00 5.98
C ARG A 913 -26.72 38.67 6.44
N THR A 914 -26.35 39.09 7.65
CA THR A 914 -25.03 38.82 8.22
C THR A 914 -24.79 37.31 8.38
N ARG A 915 -25.81 36.54 8.79
CA ARG A 915 -25.70 35.08 8.90
C ARG A 915 -25.48 34.41 7.55
N PHE A 916 -26.20 34.85 6.52
CA PHE A 916 -26.05 34.33 5.16
C PHE A 916 -24.66 34.66 4.58
N GLU A 917 -24.18 35.90 4.76
CA GLU A 917 -22.83 36.31 4.38
C GLU A 917 -21.76 35.47 5.13
N ILE A 918 -21.96 35.19 6.42
CA ILE A 918 -21.09 34.29 7.19
C ILE A 918 -21.08 32.87 6.61
N ALA A 919 -22.24 32.33 6.24
CA ALA A 919 -22.34 31.00 5.64
C ALA A 919 -21.59 30.90 4.31
N VAL A 920 -21.77 31.89 3.41
CA VAL A 920 -21.09 31.95 2.11
C VAL A 920 -19.58 32.08 2.27
N ALA A 921 -19.14 33.04 3.08
CA ALA A 921 -17.73 33.33 3.27
C ALA A 921 -16.99 32.18 4.00
N THR A 922 -17.67 31.45 4.89
CA THR A 922 -17.14 30.21 5.47
C THR A 922 -16.96 29.14 4.39
N ALA A 923 -17.93 28.95 3.49
CA ALA A 923 -17.81 28.01 2.38
C ALA A 923 -16.64 28.35 1.45
N GLN A 924 -16.42 29.64 1.16
CA GLN A 924 -15.27 30.12 0.38
C GLN A 924 -13.94 29.76 1.05
N GLY A 925 -13.84 29.94 2.37
CA GLY A 925 -12.66 29.52 3.15
C GLY A 925 -12.37 28.03 3.06
N ILE A 926 -13.40 27.19 3.15
CA ILE A 926 -13.26 25.72 3.05
C ILE A 926 -12.90 25.30 1.62
N ALA A 927 -13.55 25.89 0.60
CA ALA A 927 -13.25 25.64 -0.80
C ALA A 927 -11.78 25.94 -1.13
N TYR A 928 -11.21 27.01 -0.57
CA TYR A 928 -9.80 27.35 -0.76
C TYR A 928 -8.86 26.20 -0.36
N PHE A 929 -9.03 25.64 0.85
CA PHE A 929 -8.12 24.60 1.33
C PHE A 929 -8.46 23.18 0.84
N HIS A 930 -9.65 22.97 0.27
CA HIS A 930 -10.01 21.76 -0.46
C HIS A 930 -9.50 21.75 -1.91
N GLU A 931 -9.54 22.89 -2.59
CA GLU A 931 -9.46 22.93 -4.06
C GLU A 931 -8.31 23.77 -4.60
N GLN A 932 -7.82 24.76 -3.85
CA GLN A 932 -6.85 25.76 -4.33
C GLN A 932 -5.46 25.60 -3.70
N CYS A 933 -5.35 25.11 -2.46
CA CYS A 933 -4.06 24.82 -1.83
C CYS A 933 -3.26 23.74 -2.56
N ARG A 934 -1.92 23.79 -2.46
CA ARG A 934 -1.01 22.82 -3.13
C ARG A 934 -1.38 21.38 -2.81
N ASN A 935 -1.56 21.08 -1.53
CA ASN A 935 -2.15 19.84 -1.04
C ASN A 935 -3.61 20.10 -0.66
N ARG A 936 -4.47 19.10 -0.81
CA ARG A 936 -5.82 19.15 -0.25
C ARG A 936 -5.72 19.03 1.27
N ILE A 937 -6.43 19.87 1.99
CA ILE A 937 -6.46 19.83 3.45
C ILE A 937 -7.86 19.46 3.89
N ILE A 938 -7.99 18.46 4.76
CA ILE A 938 -9.26 18.11 5.41
C ILE A 938 -9.20 18.68 6.83
N HIS A 939 -10.12 19.57 7.19
CA HIS A 939 -10.11 20.29 8.46
C HIS A 939 -10.47 19.38 9.64
N CYS A 940 -11.41 18.45 9.47
CA CYS A 940 -11.83 17.44 10.44
C CYS A 940 -12.62 17.97 11.66
N ASP A 941 -12.70 19.29 11.86
CA ASP A 941 -13.45 19.87 13.00
C ASP A 941 -14.20 21.17 12.62
N ILE A 942 -14.96 21.17 11.52
CA ILE A 942 -15.82 22.31 11.14
C ILE A 942 -17.05 22.35 12.04
N LYS A 943 -17.21 23.44 12.79
CA LYS A 943 -18.31 23.69 13.76
C LYS A 943 -18.37 25.17 14.15
N PRO A 944 -19.48 25.68 14.73
CA PRO A 944 -19.63 27.09 15.08
C PRO A 944 -18.54 27.66 16.01
N GLU A 945 -17.99 26.84 16.92
CA GLU A 945 -16.93 27.25 17.85
C GLU A 945 -15.61 27.58 17.13
N ASN A 946 -15.39 26.99 15.95
CA ASN A 946 -14.18 27.13 15.15
C ASN A 946 -14.32 28.17 14.02
N ILE A 947 -15.49 28.82 13.90
CA ILE A 947 -15.69 29.97 13.00
C ILE A 947 -15.58 31.24 13.84
N LEU A 948 -14.48 31.98 13.67
CA LEU A 948 -14.21 33.21 14.40
C LEU A 948 -14.60 34.44 13.57
N LEU A 949 -15.07 35.49 14.24
CA LEU A 949 -15.58 36.70 13.62
C LEU A 949 -14.66 37.89 13.90
N ASP A 950 -14.28 38.61 12.85
CA ASP A 950 -13.51 39.86 12.98
C ASP A 950 -14.42 41.03 13.36
N GLU A 951 -13.86 42.24 13.38
CA GLU A 951 -14.57 43.48 13.74
C GLU A 951 -15.78 43.79 12.84
N ASN A 952 -15.76 43.31 11.60
CA ASN A 952 -16.81 43.50 10.60
C ASN A 952 -17.72 42.28 10.47
N PHE A 953 -17.65 41.33 11.41
CA PHE A 953 -18.37 40.05 11.35
C PHE A 953 -18.00 39.18 10.13
N CYS A 954 -16.84 39.40 9.52
CA CYS A 954 -16.34 38.50 8.48
C CYS A 954 -15.83 37.19 9.12
N PRO A 955 -16.25 36.02 8.63
CA PRO A 955 -15.87 34.75 9.24
C PRO A 955 -14.48 34.30 8.81
N LYS A 956 -13.76 33.70 9.75
CA LYS A 956 -12.49 33.03 9.55
C LYS A 956 -12.49 31.65 10.19
N VAL A 957 -12.22 30.62 9.40
CA VAL A 957 -12.08 29.24 9.90
C VAL A 957 -10.77 29.13 10.70
N SER A 958 -10.86 28.47 11.85
CA SER A 958 -9.77 28.30 12.81
C SER A 958 -9.68 26.85 13.30
N ASP A 959 -8.61 26.54 14.03
CA ASP A 959 -8.38 25.26 14.71
C ASP A 959 -8.07 24.06 13.78
N PHE A 960 -6.90 24.11 13.16
CA PHE A 960 -6.38 23.06 12.28
C PHE A 960 -5.65 21.93 13.05
N GLY A 961 -5.82 21.82 14.37
CA GLY A 961 -5.16 20.82 15.22
C GLY A 961 -5.43 19.37 14.78
N LEU A 962 -6.61 19.12 14.21
CA LEU A 962 -7.01 17.81 13.69
C LEU A 962 -6.81 17.63 12.18
N ALA A 963 -6.35 18.68 11.49
CA ALA A 963 -6.33 18.70 10.04
C ALA A 963 -5.45 17.60 9.44
N LYS A 964 -5.76 17.21 8.20
CA LYS A 964 -5.03 16.20 7.43
C LYS A 964 -4.62 16.77 6.08
N MET A 965 -3.32 16.71 5.79
CA MET A 965 -2.80 17.02 4.46
C MET A 965 -2.87 15.78 3.57
N MET A 966 -3.40 15.95 2.37
CA MET A 966 -3.52 14.92 1.36
C MET A 966 -2.97 15.47 0.04
N GLY A 967 -1.95 14.82 -0.52
CA GLY A 967 -1.46 15.19 -1.85
C GLY A 967 -2.56 15.07 -2.91
N ARG A 968 -2.48 15.82 -4.00
CA ARG A 968 -3.56 15.85 -5.02
C ARG A 968 -3.75 14.51 -5.74
N GLU A 969 -2.72 13.67 -5.73
CA GLU A 969 -2.69 12.30 -6.22
C GLU A 969 -3.46 11.30 -5.34
N HIS A 970 -3.73 11.68 -4.09
CA HIS A 970 -4.49 10.87 -3.13
C HIS A 970 -5.98 11.24 -3.13
N SER A 971 -6.86 10.23 -3.03
CA SER A 971 -8.32 10.42 -3.05
C SER A 971 -8.99 10.36 -1.66
N GLN A 972 -8.36 9.71 -0.68
CA GLN A 972 -8.91 9.49 0.66
C GLN A 972 -7.81 9.33 1.71
N VAL A 973 -8.14 9.62 2.97
CA VAL A 973 -7.24 9.50 4.13
C VAL A 973 -7.86 8.55 5.16
N VAL A 974 -7.05 7.60 5.65
CA VAL A 974 -7.42 6.77 6.81
C VAL A 974 -6.89 7.47 8.06
N THR A 975 -7.78 7.86 8.96
CA THR A 975 -7.45 8.55 10.22
C THR A 975 -8.37 8.10 11.33
N MET A 976 -7.92 8.20 12.59
CA MET A 976 -8.77 7.98 13.77
C MET A 976 -10.03 8.87 13.70
N ILE A 977 -11.13 8.39 14.31
CA ILE A 977 -12.33 9.19 14.55
C ILE A 977 -11.98 10.27 15.57
N ARG A 978 -11.61 11.45 15.07
CA ARG A 978 -11.30 12.64 15.87
C ARG A 978 -11.98 13.84 15.25
N GLY A 979 -13.00 14.34 15.92
CA GLY A 979 -13.79 15.50 15.53
C GLY A 979 -14.99 15.63 16.48
N THR A 980 -15.76 16.70 16.33
CA THR A 980 -16.87 16.98 17.25
C THR A 980 -18.12 16.14 16.90
N ARG A 981 -18.61 15.35 17.88
CA ARG A 981 -19.84 14.55 17.74
C ARG A 981 -21.01 15.46 17.32
N GLY A 982 -21.82 15.01 16.37
CA GLY A 982 -22.88 15.81 15.75
C GLY A 982 -22.49 16.45 14.41
N TYR A 983 -21.19 16.61 14.13
CA TYR A 983 -20.68 17.13 12.85
C TYR A 983 -19.90 16.07 12.05
N LEU A 984 -19.70 14.88 12.62
CA LEU A 984 -18.99 13.77 11.98
C LEU A 984 -19.85 13.15 10.88
N ALA A 985 -19.27 13.02 9.68
CA ALA A 985 -19.92 12.37 8.55
C ALA A 985 -20.14 10.86 8.80
N PRO A 986 -21.22 10.25 8.26
CA PRO A 986 -21.56 8.84 8.50
C PRO A 986 -20.45 7.86 8.16
N GLU A 987 -19.71 8.09 7.08
CA GLU A 987 -18.58 7.26 6.67
C GLU A 987 -17.43 7.29 7.70
N TRP A 988 -17.26 8.43 8.38
CA TRP A 988 -16.22 8.59 9.38
C TRP A 988 -16.59 7.87 10.68
N VAL A 989 -17.84 7.99 11.12
CA VAL A 989 -18.37 7.25 12.28
C VAL A 989 -18.32 5.74 12.04
N SER A 990 -18.53 5.32 10.79
CA SER A 990 -18.44 3.91 10.36
C SER A 990 -17.01 3.41 10.14
N ASN A 991 -15.99 4.17 10.58
CA ASN A 991 -14.57 3.85 10.47
C ASN A 991 -14.09 3.59 9.03
N ARG A 992 -14.75 4.22 8.03
CA ARG A 992 -14.35 4.19 6.61
C ARG A 992 -13.37 5.34 6.32
N PRO A 993 -12.56 5.26 5.25
CA PRO A 993 -11.67 6.34 4.86
C PRO A 993 -12.45 7.63 4.58
N ILE A 994 -11.92 8.77 5.03
CA ILE A 994 -12.55 10.08 4.81
C ILE A 994 -11.94 10.80 3.62
N THR A 995 -12.73 11.69 3.03
CA THR A 995 -12.29 12.60 1.96
C THR A 995 -12.59 14.05 2.38
N VAL A 996 -12.28 15.02 1.52
CA VAL A 996 -12.71 16.42 1.72
C VAL A 996 -14.25 16.56 1.89
N LYS A 997 -15.03 15.57 1.45
CA LYS A 997 -16.50 15.51 1.64
C LYS A 997 -16.94 15.28 3.09
N ALA A 998 -16.02 14.89 3.98
CA ALA A 998 -16.31 14.85 5.42
C ALA A 998 -16.53 16.27 5.97
N ASP A 999 -15.68 17.23 5.58
CA ASP A 999 -15.87 18.64 5.94
C ASP A 999 -17.12 19.25 5.28
N VAL A 1000 -17.49 18.78 4.07
CA VAL A 1000 -18.75 19.20 3.42
C VAL A 1000 -19.95 18.82 4.28
N TYR A 1001 -19.97 17.59 4.81
CA TYR A 1001 -21.01 17.16 5.75
C TYR A 1001 -21.03 18.03 7.00
N SER A 1002 -19.87 18.27 7.62
CA SER A 1002 -19.75 19.13 8.80
C SER A 1002 -20.22 20.57 8.52
N TYR A 1003 -19.93 21.11 7.33
CA TYR A 1003 -20.42 22.40 6.87
C TYR A 1003 -21.95 22.41 6.72
N GLY A 1004 -22.54 21.35 6.18
CA GLY A 1004 -24.00 21.23 6.09
C GLY A 1004 -24.68 21.25 7.46
N MET A 1005 -24.11 20.56 8.45
CA MET A 1005 -24.60 20.62 9.83
C MET A 1005 -24.43 22.02 10.44
N LEU A 1006 -23.30 22.69 10.19
CA LEU A 1006 -23.07 24.09 10.59
C LEU A 1006 -24.09 25.04 9.95
N LEU A 1007 -24.39 24.87 8.66
CA LEU A 1007 -25.32 25.72 7.92
C LEU A 1007 -26.74 25.62 8.48
N LEU A 1008 -27.18 24.41 8.86
CA LEU A 1008 -28.46 24.23 9.56
C LEU A 1008 -28.52 25.02 10.87
N GLU A 1009 -27.46 25.03 11.67
CA GLU A 1009 -27.44 25.78 12.94
C GLU A 1009 -27.40 27.30 12.72
N ILE A 1010 -26.76 27.78 11.65
CA ILE A 1010 -26.77 29.20 11.27
C ILE A 1010 -28.20 29.64 10.94
N VAL A 1011 -28.92 28.83 10.15
CA VAL A 1011 -30.32 29.09 9.78
C VAL A 1011 -31.24 29.04 11.00
N GLY A 1012 -31.13 27.98 11.81
CA GLY A 1012 -32.03 27.71 12.93
C GLY A 1012 -31.74 28.51 14.20
N GLY A 1013 -30.52 29.03 14.37
CA GLY A 1013 -30.10 29.72 15.60
C GLY A 1013 -30.21 28.86 16.87
N ARG A 1014 -30.11 27.54 16.70
CA ARG A 1014 -30.22 26.51 17.75
C ARG A 1014 -29.39 25.29 17.36
N ARG A 1015 -29.01 24.48 18.35
CA ARG A 1015 -28.22 23.27 18.11
C ARG A 1015 -29.03 22.26 17.28
N ASN A 1016 -28.33 21.50 16.44
CA ASN A 1016 -28.96 20.44 15.64
C ASN A 1016 -29.65 19.37 16.49
N LEU A 1017 -29.12 19.13 17.71
CA LEU A 1017 -29.72 18.30 18.73
C LEU A 1017 -29.92 19.16 19.99
N ASP A 1018 -31.18 19.42 20.35
CA ASP A 1018 -31.51 20.28 21.49
C ASP A 1018 -32.65 19.66 22.32
N MET A 1019 -32.26 19.06 23.45
CA MET A 1019 -33.16 18.37 24.37
C MET A 1019 -34.12 19.29 25.13
N SER A 1020 -33.97 20.62 25.02
CA SER A 1020 -34.91 21.58 25.63
C SER A 1020 -36.26 21.63 24.91
N PHE A 1021 -36.32 21.17 23.65
CA PHE A 1021 -37.52 21.08 22.85
C PHE A 1021 -38.23 19.73 23.01
N ASP A 1022 -39.50 19.70 22.60
CA ASP A 1022 -40.35 18.52 22.67
C ASP A 1022 -39.88 17.42 21.70
N ALA A 1023 -40.38 16.19 21.86
CA ALA A 1023 -39.95 15.05 21.06
C ALA A 1023 -40.15 15.22 19.53
N GLU A 1024 -41.04 16.11 19.11
CA GLU A 1024 -41.25 16.44 17.70
C GLU A 1024 -40.23 17.45 17.15
N ASP A 1025 -39.61 18.24 18.04
CA ASP A 1025 -38.83 19.43 17.70
C ASP A 1025 -37.36 19.35 18.18
N PHE A 1026 -36.96 18.32 18.96
CA PHE A 1026 -35.61 18.23 19.53
C PHE A 1026 -34.50 17.96 18.50
N PHE A 1027 -34.85 17.35 17.35
CA PHE A 1027 -33.93 17.09 16.25
C PHE A 1027 -34.19 18.04 15.08
N TYR A 1028 -33.45 19.15 15.06
CA TYR A 1028 -33.68 20.25 14.12
C TYR A 1028 -33.54 19.87 12.63
N PRO A 1029 -32.56 19.04 12.20
CA PRO A 1029 -32.43 18.65 10.79
C PRO A 1029 -33.69 17.97 10.23
N GLY A 1030 -34.30 17.04 10.98
CA GLY A 1030 -35.53 16.36 10.55
C GLY A 1030 -36.71 17.33 10.44
N TRP A 1031 -36.84 18.22 11.42
CA TRP A 1031 -37.89 19.25 11.43
C TRP A 1031 -37.73 20.27 10.29
N ALA A 1032 -36.52 20.77 10.06
CA ALA A 1032 -36.22 21.73 9.00
C ALA A 1032 -36.48 21.14 7.60
N TYR A 1033 -36.20 19.85 7.38
CA TYR A 1033 -36.49 19.17 6.11
C TYR A 1033 -38.00 19.08 5.86
N LYS A 1034 -38.79 18.81 6.91
CA LYS A 1034 -40.26 18.79 6.83
C LYS A 1034 -40.83 20.16 6.47
N GLU A 1035 -40.34 21.24 7.08
CA GLU A 1035 -40.80 22.59 6.75
C GLU A 1035 -40.36 23.03 5.34
N LEU A 1036 -39.18 22.61 4.88
CA LEU A 1036 -38.73 22.84 3.50
C LEU A 1036 -39.66 22.16 2.48
N THR A 1037 -40.03 20.90 2.72
CA THR A 1037 -40.88 20.10 1.82
C THR A 1037 -42.34 20.53 1.83
N ASN A 1038 -42.84 21.07 2.96
CA ASN A 1038 -44.19 21.61 3.09
C ASN A 1038 -44.34 23.02 2.48
N GLY A 1039 -43.28 23.61 1.95
CA GLY A 1039 -43.29 24.98 1.43
C GLY A 1039 -43.38 26.05 2.54
N THR A 1040 -43.01 25.71 3.77
CA THR A 1040 -43.03 26.59 4.94
C THR A 1040 -41.62 26.86 5.48
N ALA A 1041 -40.63 26.91 4.58
CA ALA A 1041 -39.20 27.03 4.90
C ALA A 1041 -38.84 28.18 5.86
N LEU A 1042 -39.54 29.32 5.79
CA LEU A 1042 -39.35 30.44 6.71
C LEU A 1042 -39.55 30.07 8.19
N LYS A 1043 -40.37 29.06 8.49
CA LYS A 1043 -40.54 28.57 9.87
C LYS A 1043 -39.27 27.94 10.40
N ALA A 1044 -38.41 27.40 9.53
CA ALA A 1044 -37.16 26.77 9.94
C ALA A 1044 -36.12 27.78 10.46
N VAL A 1045 -36.30 29.07 10.18
CA VAL A 1045 -35.39 30.14 10.59
C VAL A 1045 -35.48 30.41 12.09
N ASP A 1046 -34.37 30.85 12.68
CA ASP A 1046 -34.30 31.30 14.07
C ASP A 1046 -35.49 32.19 14.47
N ARG A 1047 -36.27 31.71 15.44
CA ARG A 1047 -37.47 32.39 15.95
C ARG A 1047 -37.16 33.80 16.47
N LYS A 1048 -35.92 34.06 16.91
CA LYS A 1048 -35.45 35.38 17.38
C LYS A 1048 -35.45 36.43 16.26
N LEU A 1049 -35.37 36.02 14.99
CA LEU A 1049 -35.43 36.92 13.84
C LEU A 1049 -36.85 37.36 13.47
N GLN A 1050 -37.89 36.80 14.13
CA GLN A 1050 -39.30 37.20 13.92
C GLN A 1050 -39.76 37.17 12.46
N GLY A 1051 -39.19 36.27 11.64
CA GLY A 1051 -39.51 36.16 10.21
C GLY A 1051 -38.83 37.22 9.32
N VAL A 1052 -37.90 38.02 9.84
CA VAL A 1052 -37.07 38.95 9.06
C VAL A 1052 -35.94 38.18 8.38
N ALA A 1053 -36.29 37.40 7.35
CA ALA A 1053 -35.37 36.66 6.50
C ALA A 1053 -35.90 36.62 5.06
N GLU A 1054 -34.99 36.58 4.09
CA GLU A 1054 -35.37 36.48 2.68
C GLU A 1054 -35.68 35.02 2.35
N GLU A 1055 -36.94 34.74 1.98
CA GLU A 1055 -37.43 33.38 1.76
C GLU A 1055 -36.60 32.61 0.71
N GLU A 1056 -36.19 33.29 -0.36
CA GLU A 1056 -35.37 32.68 -1.41
C GLU A 1056 -34.00 32.23 -0.86
N GLU A 1057 -33.33 33.07 -0.08
CA GLU A 1057 -32.05 32.74 0.56
C GLU A 1057 -32.19 31.61 1.58
N VAL A 1058 -33.29 31.58 2.34
CA VAL A 1058 -33.60 30.52 3.31
C VAL A 1058 -33.79 29.17 2.62
N VAL A 1059 -34.63 29.13 1.58
CA VAL A 1059 -34.87 27.91 0.79
C VAL A 1059 -33.57 27.41 0.17
N LYS A 1060 -32.77 28.32 -0.38
CA LYS A 1060 -31.45 28.02 -0.95
C LYS A 1060 -30.50 27.43 0.10
N ALA A 1061 -30.35 28.08 1.25
CA ALA A 1061 -29.48 27.62 2.34
C ALA A 1061 -29.89 26.22 2.84
N LEU A 1062 -31.18 25.98 3.02
CA LEU A 1062 -31.69 24.67 3.44
C LEU A 1062 -31.44 23.58 2.39
N LYS A 1063 -31.76 23.83 1.11
CA LYS A 1063 -31.47 22.88 0.03
C LYS A 1063 -29.98 22.53 -0.03
N VAL A 1064 -29.10 23.53 0.04
CA VAL A 1064 -27.65 23.33 0.04
C VAL A 1064 -27.20 22.52 1.26
N ALA A 1065 -27.70 22.85 2.45
CA ALA A 1065 -27.38 22.10 3.66
C ALA A 1065 -27.76 20.61 3.53
N PHE A 1066 -28.95 20.31 3.02
CA PHE A 1066 -29.41 18.93 2.83
C PHE A 1066 -28.68 18.18 1.72
N TRP A 1067 -28.19 18.85 0.68
CA TRP A 1067 -27.25 18.25 -0.28
C TRP A 1067 -25.89 17.94 0.37
N CYS A 1068 -25.43 18.79 1.29
CA CYS A 1068 -24.16 18.60 2.01
C CYS A 1068 -24.20 17.42 2.99
N ILE A 1069 -25.35 17.14 3.63
CA ILE A 1069 -25.47 16.10 4.66
C ILE A 1069 -25.98 14.74 4.15
N GLN A 1070 -25.92 14.49 2.85
CA GLN A 1070 -26.28 13.19 2.28
C GLN A 1070 -25.36 12.07 2.79
N ASP A 1071 -25.91 10.89 3.08
CA ASP A 1071 -25.12 9.75 3.56
C ASP A 1071 -24.10 9.29 2.52
N GLU A 1072 -24.52 9.22 1.25
CA GLU A 1072 -23.65 8.86 0.14
C GLU A 1072 -22.68 10.00 -0.20
N VAL A 1073 -21.39 9.73 0.00
CA VAL A 1073 -20.27 10.68 -0.20
C VAL A 1073 -20.26 11.27 -1.62
N SER A 1074 -20.70 10.49 -2.60
CA SER A 1074 -20.74 10.88 -4.01
C SER A 1074 -21.85 11.89 -4.33
N MET A 1075 -22.93 11.93 -3.53
CA MET A 1075 -24.05 12.87 -3.72
C MET A 1075 -23.76 14.26 -3.15
N ARG A 1076 -22.83 14.37 -2.20
CA ARG A 1076 -22.46 15.66 -1.62
C ARG A 1076 -21.76 16.54 -2.66
N PRO A 1077 -22.09 17.83 -2.79
CA PRO A 1077 -21.36 18.73 -3.66
C PRO A 1077 -19.91 18.95 -3.19
N SER A 1078 -19.05 19.45 -4.06
CA SER A 1078 -17.77 20.06 -3.66
C SER A 1078 -18.00 21.42 -3.01
N MET A 1079 -17.05 21.91 -2.20
CA MET A 1079 -17.23 23.22 -1.55
C MET A 1079 -17.24 24.37 -2.57
N GLY A 1080 -16.52 24.26 -3.68
CA GLY A 1080 -16.61 25.20 -4.79
C GLY A 1080 -18.00 25.21 -5.46
N GLU A 1081 -18.69 24.07 -5.54
CA GLU A 1081 -20.08 24.00 -5.97
C GLU A 1081 -21.03 24.58 -4.92
N VAL A 1082 -20.80 24.32 -3.62
CA VAL A 1082 -21.58 24.90 -2.52
C VAL A 1082 -21.56 26.43 -2.57
N VAL A 1083 -20.39 27.05 -2.79
CA VAL A 1083 -20.26 28.51 -2.95
C VAL A 1083 -21.11 29.00 -4.12
N LYS A 1084 -21.00 28.36 -5.29
CA LYS A 1084 -21.80 28.72 -6.48
C LYS A 1084 -23.30 28.58 -6.23
N LEU A 1085 -23.72 27.53 -5.53
CA LEU A 1085 -25.13 27.29 -5.23
C LEU A 1085 -25.69 28.34 -4.26
N LEU A 1086 -24.91 28.79 -3.27
CA LEU A 1086 -25.33 29.83 -2.34
C LEU A 1086 -25.37 31.23 -2.99
N GLU A 1087 -24.42 31.53 -3.89
CA GLU A 1087 -24.34 32.80 -4.61
C GLU A 1087 -25.32 32.89 -5.81
N GLY A 1088 -25.72 31.75 -6.40
CA GLY A 1088 -26.64 31.65 -7.53
C GLY A 1088 -28.13 31.78 -7.18
N SER A 1089 -29.04 31.55 -8.14
CA SER A 1089 -30.50 31.64 -7.93
C SER A 1089 -31.12 30.34 -7.38
N SER A 1090 -32.17 30.43 -6.56
CA SER A 1090 -32.79 29.26 -5.89
C SER A 1090 -33.46 28.27 -6.86
N ASP A 1091 -33.94 28.76 -8.02
CA ASP A 1091 -34.61 27.97 -9.05
C ASP A 1091 -33.69 26.94 -9.74
N GLU A 1092 -32.37 27.11 -9.63
CA GLU A 1092 -31.38 26.19 -10.21
C GLU A 1092 -31.09 24.98 -9.30
N ILE A 1093 -31.58 24.98 -8.06
CA ILE A 1093 -31.28 23.94 -7.07
C ILE A 1093 -32.45 22.96 -6.94
N ASN A 1094 -32.23 21.73 -7.39
CA ASN A 1094 -33.17 20.63 -7.19
C ASN A 1094 -33.36 20.32 -5.70
N LEU A 1095 -34.58 19.90 -5.33
CA LEU A 1095 -34.88 19.47 -3.97
C LEU A 1095 -34.06 18.21 -3.62
N PRO A 1096 -33.24 18.22 -2.55
CA PRO A 1096 -32.45 17.05 -2.15
C PRO A 1096 -33.32 15.94 -1.59
N PRO A 1097 -32.95 14.66 -1.77
CA PRO A 1097 -33.61 13.55 -1.07
C PRO A 1097 -33.39 13.66 0.45
N MET A 1098 -34.29 13.08 1.24
CA MET A 1098 -34.13 13.03 2.69
C MET A 1098 -32.90 12.18 3.02
N PRO A 1099 -31.93 12.69 3.80
CA PRO A 1099 -30.79 11.89 4.23
C PRO A 1099 -31.24 10.63 4.97
N GLN A 1100 -30.67 9.48 4.65
CA GLN A 1100 -31.06 8.17 5.17
C GLN A 1100 -30.90 8.11 6.69
N THR A 1101 -29.80 8.63 7.23
CA THR A 1101 -29.60 8.68 8.70
C THR A 1101 -30.68 9.51 9.40
N ILE A 1102 -31.17 10.58 8.75
CA ILE A 1102 -32.28 11.39 9.28
C ILE A 1102 -33.59 10.62 9.20
N LEU A 1103 -33.86 9.95 8.06
CA LEU A 1103 -35.05 9.15 7.86
C LEU A 1103 -35.14 8.01 8.90
N GLU A 1104 -34.03 7.31 9.14
CA GLU A 1104 -33.96 6.24 10.14
C GLU A 1104 -34.23 6.74 11.56
N LEU A 1105 -33.68 7.90 11.94
CA LEU A 1105 -33.98 8.55 13.24
C LEU A 1105 -35.45 8.93 13.38
N ILE A 1106 -36.11 9.32 12.28
CA ILE A 1106 -37.54 9.61 12.24
C ILE A 1106 -38.38 8.32 12.33
N GLU A 1107 -37.99 7.27 11.59
CA GLU A 1107 -38.69 5.98 11.50
C GLU A 1107 -38.56 5.11 12.76
N GLU A 1108 -37.42 5.15 13.46
CA GLU A 1108 -37.19 4.45 14.75
C GLU A 1108 -38.05 5.00 15.90
N GLY A 1109 -38.77 6.10 15.67
CA GLY A 1109 -39.64 6.75 16.63
C GLY A 1109 -38.86 7.73 17.51
N LEU A 1110 -38.79 8.99 17.06
CA LEU A 1110 -38.21 10.15 17.76
C LEU A 1110 -38.58 10.20 19.26
N GLU A 1111 -39.80 9.81 19.62
CA GLU A 1111 -40.27 9.74 21.02
C GLU A 1111 -39.48 8.73 21.88
N GLY A 1112 -39.12 7.57 21.33
CA GLY A 1112 -38.33 6.55 22.02
C GLY A 1112 -36.88 6.98 22.23
N VAL A 1113 -36.28 7.54 21.19
CA VAL A 1113 -34.92 8.12 21.21
C VAL A 1113 -34.85 9.31 22.18
N TYR A 1114 -35.82 10.21 22.10
CA TYR A 1114 -35.97 11.36 22.99
C TYR A 1114 -36.10 10.93 24.46
N ARG A 1115 -36.93 9.93 24.77
CA ARG A 1115 -37.07 9.40 26.14
C ARG A 1115 -35.78 8.74 26.65
N ALA A 1116 -35.05 8.02 25.80
CA ALA A 1116 -33.77 7.41 26.16
C ALA A 1116 -32.72 8.49 26.47
N MET A 1117 -32.54 9.46 25.58
CA MET A 1117 -31.59 10.57 25.78
C MET A 1117 -31.98 11.46 26.97
N ARG A 1118 -33.27 11.74 27.18
CA ARG A 1118 -33.75 12.59 28.29
C ARG A 1118 -33.56 11.92 29.65
N ARG A 1119 -33.65 10.58 29.73
CA ARG A 1119 -33.32 9.82 30.96
C ARG A 1119 -31.84 9.95 31.30
N GLU A 1120 -30.95 9.85 30.32
CA GLU A 1120 -29.51 10.02 30.54
C GLU A 1120 -29.12 11.47 30.86
N PHE A 1121 -29.71 12.44 30.19
CA PHE A 1121 -29.49 13.87 30.46
C PHE A 1121 -29.88 14.24 31.90
N ASN A 1122 -31.02 13.73 32.39
CA ASN A 1122 -31.45 13.93 33.77
C ASN A 1122 -30.54 13.19 34.79
N ASN A 1123 -29.99 12.03 34.41
CA ASN A 1123 -29.01 11.31 35.24
C ASN A 1123 -27.65 12.04 35.34
N GLN A 1124 -27.23 12.75 34.28
CA GLN A 1124 -26.05 13.60 34.34
C GLN A 1124 -26.26 14.84 35.21
N LEU A 1125 -27.43 15.51 35.14
CA LEU A 1125 -27.73 16.65 36.03
C LEU A 1125 -27.81 16.26 37.51
N SER A 1126 -28.30 15.05 37.82
CA SER A 1126 -28.38 14.56 39.21
C SER A 1126 -27.01 14.14 39.80
N SER A 1127 -25.99 13.93 38.96
CA SER A 1127 -24.61 13.67 39.39
C SER A 1127 -23.81 14.93 39.75
N PHE A 1128 -24.36 16.13 39.50
CA PHE A 1128 -23.68 17.42 39.73
C PHE A 1128 -24.17 18.20 40.96
N THR A 1129 -25.05 17.64 41.79
CA THR A 1129 -25.49 18.29 43.03
C THR A 1129 -24.49 18.02 44.18
N VAL A 1130 -23.39 18.76 44.23
CA VAL A 1130 -22.54 18.82 45.42
C VAL A 1130 -23.24 19.66 46.49
N ASN A 1131 -23.75 18.98 47.53
CA ASN A 1131 -24.21 19.60 48.77
C ASN A 1131 -23.08 20.41 49.42
N THR A 1132 -23.20 21.74 49.40
CA THR A 1132 -22.44 22.62 50.28
C THR A 1132 -23.06 22.55 51.68
N ASN A 1133 -22.44 21.82 52.60
CA ASN A 1133 -22.59 22.08 54.03
C ASN A 1133 -21.27 21.82 54.76
N THR A 1134 -20.71 22.91 55.27
CA THR A 1134 -19.54 23.03 56.14
C THR A 1134 -19.83 22.51 57.55
N THR A 1135 -18.96 21.64 58.11
CA THR A 1135 -18.48 21.72 59.53
C THR A 1135 -17.36 20.71 59.85
N SER A 1136 -16.23 21.27 60.30
CA SER A 1136 -15.26 20.84 61.32
C SER A 1136 -14.84 19.37 61.55
N GLN A 1137 -13.50 19.19 61.48
CA GLN A 1137 -12.57 18.46 62.37
C GLN A 1137 -12.23 16.96 62.16
N SER A 1138 -10.90 16.78 61.98
CA SER A 1138 -10.00 15.78 62.57
C SER A 1138 -9.48 14.59 61.72
N TYR A 1139 -8.17 14.66 61.50
CA TYR A 1139 -7.09 13.65 61.46
C TYR A 1139 -7.24 12.28 60.74
N HIS A 1140 -6.25 12.08 59.87
CA HIS A 1140 -5.53 10.86 59.47
C HIS A 1140 -5.95 10.04 58.23
N SER A 1141 -4.97 10.02 57.31
CA SER A 1141 -4.55 8.98 56.35
C SER A 1141 -5.54 8.44 55.33
N SER A 1142 -5.31 8.77 54.06
CA SER A 1142 -5.74 7.90 52.96
C SER A 1142 -4.74 7.91 51.79
N SER A 1143 -4.42 6.69 51.39
CA SER A 1143 -3.72 6.28 50.19
C SER A 1143 -4.43 6.80 48.92
N ARG A 1144 -3.62 7.26 47.96
CA ARG A 1144 -4.03 7.58 46.58
C ARG A 1144 -4.75 6.39 45.95
N SER A 1145 -6.01 6.58 45.59
CA SER A 1145 -6.75 5.72 44.66
C SER A 1145 -7.12 6.54 43.43
N HIS A 1146 -7.00 5.86 42.29
CA HIS A 1146 -7.07 6.38 40.94
C HIS A 1146 -8.42 7.04 40.61
N ALA A 1147 -8.37 8.27 40.06
CA ALA A 1147 -9.49 8.81 39.29
C ALA A 1147 -9.46 8.17 37.89
N THR A 1148 -10.20 7.09 37.73
CA THR A 1148 -10.60 6.55 36.42
C THR A 1148 -11.55 7.54 35.76
N CYS A 1149 -11.13 8.18 34.66
CA CYS A 1149 -12.07 8.78 33.72
C CYS A 1149 -12.77 7.65 32.98
N SER A 1150 -14.05 7.47 33.28
CA SER A 1150 -14.94 6.51 32.63
C SER A 1150 -15.13 6.88 31.16
N TYR A 1151 -14.66 6.01 30.26
CA TYR A 1151 -15.21 5.88 28.91
C TYR A 1151 -16.63 5.32 29.03
N SER A 1152 -17.66 6.14 28.79
CA SER A 1152 -19.03 5.64 28.61
C SER A 1152 -19.34 5.58 27.12
N SER A 1153 -19.37 4.34 26.63
CA SER A 1153 -20.11 3.89 25.46
C SER A 1153 -21.56 4.38 25.55
N MET A 1154 -22.06 5.03 24.51
CA MET A 1154 -23.37 4.71 23.94
C MET A 1154 -23.53 5.40 22.58
N SER A 1155 -24.05 4.59 21.66
CA SER A 1155 -24.46 4.88 20.30
C SER A 1155 -25.83 4.23 20.14
N PRO A 1156 -26.79 4.82 19.41
CA PRO A 1156 -27.86 4.04 18.80
C PRO A 1156 -27.41 3.35 17.49
N ARG A 1157 -26.10 3.15 17.28
CA ARG A 1157 -25.49 2.27 16.28
C ARG A 1157 -24.23 1.59 16.76
#